data_AF-A0AAW1RUC1-F1
#
_entry.id   AF-A0AAW1RUC1-F1
#
_cell.length_a   1.000
_cell.length_b   1.000
_cell.length_c   1.000
_cell.angle_alpha   90.00
_cell.angle_beta   90.00
_cell.angle_gamma   90.00
#
_symmetry.space_group_name_H-M   'P 1'
#
loop_
_entity.id
_entity.type
_entity.pdbx_description
1 polymer ?
#
loop_
_entity_poly.entity_id
_entity_poly.type
_entity_poly.pdbx_seq_one_letter_code
_entity_poly.pdbx_strand_id
1 'polypeptide(L)'
;MLTLDGRCKTLDASADGYVRAEACTGIYLSASGDASPGTSSTVYIRSTFVNQDGRSSSLTAPNGPSQQGVIRGALAAAAASPQDVQLLEMHGTGTPLGDPIEVGAAAAVFQGRTGVLQLTAAKSRMGHAEPAAGQVGMVQLSQMLSQMTTRCMTHLRTVNHHISSLLEAHGKPGPAMLTIHAARADVQSSALHAAENAWERTASVSAFAFQGTNAHARPSHGTPVPHAQASFASPEEAEGGLYTVAWEAQTPIEFSRSTSPAHRTSLCPTMGLAVLAHALGSTCLGSCHSSSLVAAPFIFARICALDMPFLPLFDPWRPEPMSSPPGQFAQSGPLQGTTAVLPHGGRVSNSTGGLRSAQDIMEEGMLGCDIGLDQPLMEAGLDSLGAVELRNTISSQFNIDLPATVMFDYPSISALAGFIASQAGTCQHRPSTQPLSALRHYTSLQVGQSVQSGLQDPTYLGAYIVSAASCYPTAPTGPESFWSTLTSGRDVQSLVPYSRWDMDAVYAPDPGPGRMTIYARFGGFCRDVDLFDAGLFRMAPTEAVAVDPQQRLLMEQAYLAQSEASAVLGHTMGSATGVYVGCMYHEYIDVMVQSGAQPPSQAFIGNGPPYLVGRLSYGFGWTGPCISTDTACSSSLVATHLAQKGLMNGEAKAALAGGTNAMLLADTTAGICQLQALSPVGRCQSFDAAADGYGRGEGFAAIIMVPALIRAALTMSHLSPQHLALVSVHGTGTQLGDPIERALRV
;
A
#
# COMPACT_ATOMS: atom_id res chain seq x y z
N MET A 1 -13.27 -4.11 -18.02
CA MET A 1 -13.60 -4.61 -16.66
C MET A 1 -15.09 -4.83 -16.49
N LEU A 2 -15.98 -4.03 -17.11
CA LEU A 2 -17.41 -4.33 -17.12
C LEU A 2 -17.77 -5.31 -18.25
N THR A 3 -18.68 -6.21 -17.96
CA THR A 3 -19.25 -7.16 -18.92
C THR A 3 -20.34 -6.50 -19.78
N LEU A 4 -20.42 -6.86 -21.06
CA LEU A 4 -21.40 -6.29 -22.01
C LEU A 4 -22.80 -6.88 -21.86
N ASP A 5 -22.92 -8.12 -21.38
CA ASP A 5 -24.21 -8.82 -21.27
C ASP A 5 -24.82 -8.78 -19.86
N GLY A 6 -24.21 -7.98 -18.97
CA GLY A 6 -24.68 -7.74 -17.61
C GLY A 6 -24.54 -8.94 -16.68
N ARG A 7 -23.59 -9.86 -16.92
CA ARG A 7 -23.41 -11.08 -16.12
C ARG A 7 -21.96 -11.32 -15.70
N CYS A 8 -21.74 -11.54 -14.41
CA CYS A 8 -20.44 -12.05 -13.93
C CYS A 8 -20.31 -13.52 -14.34
N LYS A 9 -19.56 -13.79 -15.41
CA LYS A 9 -19.33 -15.13 -15.95
C LYS A 9 -18.12 -15.80 -15.28
N THR A 10 -18.17 -15.90 -13.95
CA THR A 10 -17.05 -16.39 -13.12
C THR A 10 -16.57 -17.78 -13.56
N LEU A 11 -15.26 -17.89 -13.78
CA LEU A 11 -14.49 -19.05 -14.29
C LEU A 11 -14.84 -19.50 -15.71
N ASP A 12 -15.76 -18.83 -16.41
CA ASP A 12 -16.20 -19.24 -17.73
C ASP A 12 -15.20 -18.79 -18.81
N ALA A 13 -15.10 -19.54 -19.90
CA ALA A 13 -14.28 -19.18 -21.05
C ALA A 13 -14.72 -17.87 -21.72
N SER A 14 -15.99 -17.47 -21.53
CA SER A 14 -16.55 -16.20 -22.02
C SER A 14 -16.52 -15.06 -21.00
N ALA A 15 -15.78 -15.22 -19.89
CA ALA A 15 -15.50 -14.17 -18.91
C ALA A 15 -14.91 -12.92 -19.56
N ASP A 16 -15.58 -11.77 -19.42
CA ASP A 16 -15.21 -10.49 -20.01
C ASP A 16 -15.27 -9.32 -19.00
N GLY A 17 -15.65 -9.59 -17.76
CA GLY A 17 -15.84 -8.60 -16.72
C GLY A 17 -16.94 -8.92 -15.72
N TYR A 18 -17.24 -7.93 -14.89
CA TYR A 18 -18.31 -7.99 -13.90
C TYR A 18 -19.44 -7.00 -14.21
N VAL A 19 -20.60 -7.23 -13.62
CA VAL A 19 -21.71 -6.25 -13.58
C VAL A 19 -21.80 -5.68 -12.16
N ARG A 20 -22.08 -4.38 -12.03
CA ARG A 20 -22.24 -3.73 -10.73
C ARG A 20 -23.52 -4.20 -10.03
N ALA A 21 -23.49 -4.17 -8.71
CA ALA A 21 -24.63 -4.45 -7.87
C ALA A 21 -24.61 -3.57 -6.62
N GLU A 22 -25.74 -3.50 -5.94
CA GLU A 22 -25.89 -2.81 -4.66
C GLU A 22 -26.21 -3.84 -3.59
N ALA A 23 -25.58 -3.72 -2.42
CA ALA A 23 -25.95 -4.48 -1.25
C ALA A 23 -25.65 -3.69 0.02
N CYS A 24 -26.45 -3.93 1.05
CA CYS A 24 -26.17 -3.49 2.41
C CYS A 24 -26.23 -4.72 3.31
N THR A 25 -25.13 -4.99 4.00
CA THR A 25 -24.97 -6.17 4.87
C THR A 25 -24.46 -5.72 6.23
N GLY A 26 -24.90 -6.41 7.27
CA GLY A 26 -24.43 -6.20 8.63
C GLY A 26 -24.19 -7.54 9.31
N ILE A 27 -23.07 -7.66 10.02
CA ILE A 27 -22.73 -8.85 10.81
C ILE A 27 -22.46 -8.37 12.23
N TYR A 28 -23.14 -8.99 13.19
CA TYR A 28 -22.89 -8.74 14.61
C TYR A 28 -21.81 -9.70 15.10
N LEU A 29 -20.73 -9.17 15.68
CA LEU A 29 -19.62 -9.95 16.22
C LEU A 29 -19.61 -9.86 17.75
N SER A 30 -19.46 -11.00 18.42
CA SER A 30 -19.23 -11.07 19.87
C SER A 30 -17.94 -11.84 20.14
N ALA A 31 -17.16 -11.37 21.11
CA ALA A 31 -15.91 -12.00 21.54
C ALA A 31 -16.13 -13.16 22.53
N SER A 32 -17.28 -13.22 23.23
CA SER A 32 -17.54 -14.21 24.28
C SER A 32 -18.36 -15.41 23.78
N GLY A 33 -18.11 -16.57 24.38
CA GLY A 33 -18.94 -17.77 24.23
C GLY A 33 -20.38 -17.62 24.76
N ASP A 34 -20.78 -16.43 25.23
CA ASP A 34 -22.16 -16.10 25.65
C ASP A 34 -23.11 -15.91 24.48
N ALA A 35 -22.60 -15.90 23.24
CA ALA A 35 -23.44 -16.13 22.08
C ALA A 35 -23.99 -17.55 22.17
N SER A 36 -25.10 -17.71 22.90
CA SER A 36 -25.96 -18.88 22.76
C SER A 36 -26.21 -19.04 21.26
N PRO A 37 -25.92 -20.20 20.65
CA PRO A 37 -26.14 -20.45 19.22
C PRO A 37 -27.66 -20.47 18.94
N GLY A 38 -28.29 -19.31 19.05
CA GLY A 38 -29.75 -19.16 19.10
C GLY A 38 -30.37 -19.05 17.72
N THR A 39 -29.57 -18.97 16.66
CA THR A 39 -30.07 -18.88 15.28
C THR A 39 -29.28 -19.78 14.34
N SER A 40 -29.99 -20.33 13.35
CA SER A 40 -29.44 -21.13 12.25
C SER A 40 -28.44 -20.37 11.35
N SER A 41 -28.20 -19.08 11.60
CA SER A 41 -27.27 -18.23 10.84
C SER A 41 -25.97 -17.88 11.58
N THR A 42 -25.77 -18.40 12.80
CA THR A 42 -24.56 -18.12 13.59
C THR A 42 -23.35 -18.86 13.03
N VAL A 43 -22.27 -18.12 12.74
CA VAL A 43 -20.97 -18.68 12.32
C VAL A 43 -19.87 -18.16 13.24
N TYR A 44 -18.84 -18.97 13.45
CA TYR A 44 -17.64 -18.58 14.17
C TYR A 44 -16.56 -18.13 13.18
N ILE A 45 -16.04 -16.91 13.32
CA ILE A 45 -14.93 -16.44 12.49
C ILE A 45 -13.62 -16.94 13.14
N ARG A 46 -13.02 -17.97 12.53
CA ARG A 46 -11.77 -18.60 13.01
C ARG A 46 -10.58 -17.66 12.92
N SER A 47 -10.49 -16.96 11.79
CA SER A 47 -9.40 -16.04 11.50
C SER A 47 -9.76 -15.12 10.34
N THR A 48 -9.07 -14.00 10.30
CA THR A 48 -9.03 -13.05 9.18
C THR A 48 -7.59 -12.67 8.92
N PHE A 49 -7.27 -12.30 7.68
CA PHE A 49 -5.97 -11.72 7.34
C PHE A 49 -6.13 -10.72 6.20
N VAL A 50 -5.30 -9.68 6.20
CA VAL A 50 -5.31 -8.62 5.19
C VAL A 50 -3.86 -8.35 4.77
N ASN A 51 -3.64 -8.16 3.47
CA ASN A 51 -2.35 -7.74 2.94
C ASN A 51 -2.53 -6.85 1.70
N GLN A 52 -1.41 -6.53 1.03
CA GLN A 52 -1.37 -5.75 -0.21
C GLN A 52 -0.55 -6.42 -1.29
N ASP A 53 -0.90 -6.12 -2.54
CA ASP A 53 -0.17 -6.56 -3.73
C ASP A 53 1.25 -5.97 -3.81
N GLY A 54 1.47 -4.80 -3.21
CA GLY A 54 2.74 -4.08 -3.30
C GLY A 54 3.00 -3.61 -4.74
N ARG A 55 4.24 -3.73 -5.21
CA ARG A 55 4.60 -3.33 -6.58
C ARG A 55 4.19 -4.43 -7.57
N SER A 56 3.01 -4.29 -8.16
CA SER A 56 2.48 -5.19 -9.19
C SER A 56 2.70 -4.63 -10.61
N SER A 57 2.13 -5.28 -11.63
CA SER A 57 2.26 -4.83 -13.04
C SER A 57 1.59 -3.49 -13.35
N SER A 58 0.58 -3.11 -12.56
CA SER A 58 -0.03 -1.78 -12.54
C SER A 58 -0.83 -1.63 -11.24
N LEU A 59 -1.16 -0.40 -10.84
CA LEU A 59 -1.95 -0.14 -9.62
C LEU A 59 -3.25 -0.96 -9.54
N THR A 60 -3.86 -1.28 -10.69
CA THR A 60 -5.14 -2.00 -10.75
C THR A 60 -5.02 -3.50 -11.08
N ALA A 61 -3.81 -4.01 -11.28
CA ALA A 61 -3.59 -5.39 -11.67
C ALA A 61 -3.47 -6.29 -10.43
N PRO A 62 -4.21 -7.42 -10.38
CA PRO A 62 -4.11 -8.35 -9.27
C PRO A 62 -2.76 -9.07 -9.24
N ASN A 63 -2.28 -9.44 -8.05
CA ASN A 63 -1.05 -10.20 -7.88
C ASN A 63 -1.28 -11.58 -7.22
N GLY A 64 -0.98 -12.68 -7.92
CA GLY A 64 -1.17 -14.03 -7.42
C GLY A 64 -0.36 -14.36 -6.15
N PRO A 65 0.95 -14.05 -6.07
CA PRO A 65 1.74 -14.24 -4.85
C PRO A 65 1.15 -13.56 -3.61
N SER A 66 0.66 -12.33 -3.73
CA SER A 66 0.02 -11.61 -2.63
C SER A 66 -1.32 -12.24 -2.24
N GLN A 67 -2.11 -12.74 -3.19
CA GLN A 67 -3.31 -13.54 -2.90
C GLN A 67 -2.96 -14.88 -2.20
N GLN A 68 -1.88 -15.55 -2.59
CA GLN A 68 -1.40 -16.71 -1.83
C GLN A 68 -0.99 -16.32 -0.40
N GLY A 69 -0.33 -15.16 -0.26
CA GLY A 69 0.09 -14.59 1.01
C GLY A 69 -1.08 -14.37 1.97
N VAL A 70 -2.18 -13.78 1.50
CA VAL A 70 -3.36 -13.52 2.35
C VAL A 70 -4.05 -14.82 2.79
N ILE A 71 -4.17 -15.80 1.89
CA ILE A 71 -4.77 -17.11 2.22
C ILE A 71 -3.89 -17.85 3.24
N ARG A 72 -2.57 -17.89 3.03
CA ARG A 72 -1.61 -18.50 3.97
C ARG A 72 -1.61 -17.79 5.32
N GLY A 73 -1.69 -16.46 5.34
CA GLY A 73 -1.78 -15.67 6.56
C GLY A 73 -3.01 -16.02 7.39
N ALA A 74 -4.18 -16.15 6.75
CA ALA A 74 -5.41 -16.56 7.43
C ALA A 74 -5.39 -18.01 7.93
N LEU A 75 -4.75 -18.93 7.20
CA LEU A 75 -4.51 -20.30 7.68
C LEU A 75 -3.58 -20.32 8.90
N ALA A 76 -2.46 -19.58 8.83
CA ALA A 76 -1.49 -19.48 9.93
C ALA A 76 -2.09 -18.85 11.19
N ALA A 77 -2.89 -17.78 11.04
CA ALA A 77 -3.55 -17.10 12.16
C ALA A 77 -4.53 -18.01 12.95
N ALA A 78 -5.03 -19.09 12.34
CA ALA A 78 -5.88 -20.09 12.99
C ALA A 78 -5.17 -21.43 13.21
N ALA A 79 -3.84 -21.49 13.05
CA ALA A 79 -3.04 -22.71 13.14
C ALA A 79 -3.63 -23.90 12.33
N ALA A 80 -4.19 -23.60 11.15
CA ALA A 80 -4.97 -24.55 10.38
C ALA A 80 -4.20 -25.09 9.18
N SER A 81 -4.55 -26.32 8.82
CA SER A 81 -4.06 -26.97 7.62
C SER A 81 -4.88 -26.52 6.40
N PRO A 82 -4.27 -26.43 5.21
CA PRO A 82 -5.02 -26.31 3.97
C PRO A 82 -6.15 -27.33 3.87
N GLN A 83 -6.02 -28.55 4.43
CA GLN A 83 -7.04 -29.62 4.43
C GLN A 83 -8.35 -29.24 5.11
N ASP A 84 -8.31 -28.29 6.05
CA ASP A 84 -9.45 -27.99 6.93
C ASP A 84 -10.55 -27.20 6.22
N VAL A 85 -10.25 -26.61 5.06
CA VAL A 85 -11.18 -25.76 4.29
C VAL A 85 -11.96 -26.59 3.27
N GLN A 86 -13.28 -26.64 3.34
CA GLN A 86 -14.10 -27.39 2.36
C GLN A 86 -14.65 -26.50 1.25
N LEU A 87 -14.92 -25.22 1.55
CA LEU A 87 -15.50 -24.25 0.64
C LEU A 87 -14.61 -23.02 0.51
N LEU A 88 -14.43 -22.52 -0.71
CA LEU A 88 -13.82 -21.23 -0.98
C LEU A 88 -14.79 -20.37 -1.79
N GLU A 89 -15.37 -19.37 -1.14
CA GLU A 89 -16.08 -18.27 -1.78
C GLU A 89 -15.04 -17.30 -2.34
N MET A 90 -14.88 -17.33 -3.65
CA MET A 90 -13.91 -16.55 -4.39
C MET A 90 -14.32 -15.07 -4.45
N HIS A 91 -13.35 -14.20 -4.71
CA HIS A 91 -13.61 -12.89 -5.24
C HIS A 91 -14.30 -13.00 -6.61
N GLY A 92 -13.80 -13.81 -7.53
CA GLY A 92 -14.54 -14.40 -8.65
C GLY A 92 -15.36 -13.43 -9.49
N THR A 93 -14.72 -12.45 -10.12
CA THR A 93 -15.41 -11.36 -10.83
C THR A 93 -15.88 -11.73 -12.23
N GLY A 94 -15.41 -12.83 -12.81
CA GLY A 94 -15.67 -13.13 -14.22
C GLY A 94 -14.78 -12.31 -15.14
N THR A 95 -13.60 -11.90 -14.66
CA THR A 95 -12.60 -11.24 -15.51
C THR A 95 -11.68 -12.29 -16.15
N PRO A 96 -11.27 -12.10 -17.41
CA PRO A 96 -10.48 -13.09 -18.13
C PRO A 96 -9.10 -13.33 -17.53
N LEU A 97 -8.54 -12.34 -16.82
CA LEU A 97 -7.22 -12.42 -16.18
C LEU A 97 -7.31 -12.68 -14.66
N GLY A 98 -8.24 -12.03 -13.96
CA GLY A 98 -8.34 -12.12 -12.51
C GLY A 98 -8.77 -13.50 -12.03
N ASP A 99 -9.74 -14.13 -12.70
CA ASP A 99 -10.22 -15.46 -12.33
C ASP A 99 -9.11 -16.53 -12.41
N PRO A 100 -8.30 -16.62 -13.50
CA PRO A 100 -7.11 -17.50 -13.52
C PRO A 100 -6.08 -17.23 -12.44
N ILE A 101 -5.77 -15.95 -12.14
CA ILE A 101 -4.80 -15.58 -11.09
C ILE A 101 -5.29 -16.07 -9.72
N GLU A 102 -6.58 -15.84 -9.42
CA GLU A 102 -7.18 -16.28 -8.16
C GLU A 102 -7.21 -17.81 -8.02
N VAL A 103 -7.61 -18.54 -9.07
CA VAL A 103 -7.60 -20.01 -9.02
C VAL A 103 -6.16 -20.54 -8.91
N GLY A 104 -5.20 -19.93 -9.60
CA GLY A 104 -3.78 -20.27 -9.47
C GLY A 104 -3.25 -20.07 -8.06
N ALA A 105 -3.60 -18.95 -7.42
CA ALA A 105 -3.24 -18.67 -6.03
C ALA A 105 -3.87 -19.69 -5.07
N ALA A 106 -5.15 -20.00 -5.22
CA ALA A 106 -5.82 -21.02 -4.43
C ALA A 106 -5.18 -22.41 -4.63
N ALA A 107 -4.93 -22.82 -5.87
CA ALA A 107 -4.29 -24.10 -6.19
C ALA A 107 -2.91 -24.24 -5.54
N ALA A 108 -2.10 -23.17 -5.56
CA ALA A 108 -0.78 -23.16 -4.96
C ALA A 108 -0.81 -23.25 -3.41
N VAL A 109 -1.84 -22.72 -2.74
CA VAL A 109 -1.97 -22.80 -1.28
C VAL A 109 -2.59 -24.12 -0.84
N PHE A 110 -3.55 -24.62 -1.60
CA PHE A 110 -4.32 -25.83 -1.30
C PHE A 110 -3.76 -27.08 -1.98
N GLN A 111 -2.52 -27.04 -2.48
CA GLN A 111 -1.83 -28.18 -3.07
C GLN A 111 -1.63 -29.31 -2.05
N GLY A 112 -1.71 -30.56 -2.49
CA GLY A 112 -1.48 -31.74 -1.65
C GLY A 112 -2.66 -32.12 -0.75
N ARG A 113 -3.82 -31.46 -0.94
CA ARG A 113 -5.07 -31.86 -0.30
C ARG A 113 -5.51 -33.26 -0.71
N THR A 114 -6.17 -33.97 0.20
CA THR A 114 -6.81 -35.28 -0.08
C THR A 114 -8.31 -35.14 -0.35
N GLY A 115 -8.92 -34.06 0.16
CA GLY A 115 -10.33 -33.74 -0.03
C GLY A 115 -10.56 -32.65 -1.09
N VAL A 116 -11.72 -32.71 -1.74
CA VAL A 116 -12.15 -31.71 -2.73
C VAL A 116 -12.31 -30.34 -2.06
N LEU A 117 -11.74 -29.31 -2.67
CA LEU A 117 -12.04 -27.91 -2.34
C LEU A 117 -13.12 -27.42 -3.32
N GLN A 118 -14.29 -27.02 -2.82
CA GLN A 118 -15.37 -26.52 -3.68
C GLN A 118 -15.27 -25.00 -3.82
N LEU A 119 -15.20 -24.51 -5.06
CA LEU A 119 -15.20 -23.09 -5.38
C LEU A 119 -16.62 -22.55 -5.59
N THR A 120 -16.93 -21.39 -5.01
CA THR A 120 -18.20 -20.67 -5.22
C THR A 120 -17.94 -19.19 -5.45
N ALA A 121 -18.91 -18.50 -6.07
CA ALA A 121 -18.84 -17.06 -6.27
C ALA A 121 -20.25 -16.43 -6.35
N ALA A 122 -20.64 -15.70 -5.31
CA ALA A 122 -21.91 -14.99 -5.19
C ALA A 122 -22.12 -13.99 -6.34
N LYS A 123 -21.04 -13.39 -6.84
CA LYS A 123 -21.09 -12.41 -7.94
C LYS A 123 -21.73 -12.98 -9.20
N SER A 124 -21.61 -14.29 -9.44
CA SER A 124 -22.25 -14.99 -10.57
C SER A 124 -23.80 -14.97 -10.53
N ARG A 125 -24.40 -14.61 -9.39
CA ARG A 125 -25.87 -14.51 -9.21
C ARG A 125 -26.37 -13.08 -9.11
N MET A 126 -25.63 -12.22 -8.42
CA MET A 126 -26.14 -10.92 -8.01
C MET A 126 -25.31 -9.74 -8.51
N GLY A 127 -24.24 -9.97 -9.26
CA GLY A 127 -23.28 -8.94 -9.63
C GLY A 127 -22.31 -8.61 -8.49
N HIS A 128 -21.42 -7.66 -8.75
CA HIS A 128 -20.41 -7.21 -7.80
C HIS A 128 -20.96 -6.07 -6.94
N ALA A 129 -21.25 -6.36 -5.67
CA ALA A 129 -21.77 -5.38 -4.70
C ALA A 129 -20.71 -4.39 -4.15
N GLU A 130 -19.68 -4.11 -4.96
CA GLU A 130 -18.55 -3.23 -4.63
C GLU A 130 -18.04 -3.42 -3.18
N PRO A 131 -18.04 -2.43 -2.24
CA PRO A 131 -17.47 -2.63 -0.90
C PRO A 131 -18.23 -3.68 -0.06
N ALA A 132 -19.50 -3.98 -0.37
CA ALA A 132 -20.28 -5.00 0.34
C ALA A 132 -20.00 -6.44 -0.18
N ALA A 133 -19.25 -6.59 -1.27
CA ALA A 133 -19.11 -7.88 -1.96
C ALA A 133 -18.51 -9.00 -1.09
N GLY A 134 -17.56 -8.68 -0.21
CA GLY A 134 -16.97 -9.67 0.71
C GLY A 134 -17.98 -10.18 1.74
N GLN A 135 -18.78 -9.28 2.32
CA GLN A 135 -19.80 -9.65 3.31
C GLN A 135 -20.98 -10.39 2.68
N VAL A 136 -21.35 -10.04 1.44
CA VAL A 136 -22.31 -10.82 0.64
C VAL A 136 -21.85 -12.28 0.52
N GLY A 137 -20.56 -12.50 0.22
CA GLY A 137 -19.96 -13.83 0.22
C GLY A 137 -20.01 -14.53 1.59
N MET A 138 -19.74 -13.79 2.68
CA MET A 138 -19.86 -14.32 4.05
C MET A 138 -21.29 -14.76 4.39
N VAL A 139 -22.30 -13.98 4.02
CA VAL A 139 -23.72 -14.31 4.25
C VAL A 139 -24.14 -15.52 3.42
N GLN A 140 -23.67 -15.64 2.18
CA GLN A 140 -23.91 -16.82 1.36
C GLN A 140 -23.27 -18.07 2.00
N LEU A 141 -22.02 -17.96 2.45
CA LEU A 141 -21.33 -19.05 3.12
C LEU A 141 -21.99 -19.47 4.42
N SER A 142 -22.46 -18.52 5.24
CA SER A 142 -23.14 -18.87 6.50
C SER A 142 -24.40 -19.70 6.24
N GLN A 143 -25.17 -19.36 5.20
CA GLN A 143 -26.33 -20.15 4.78
C GLN A 143 -25.93 -21.52 4.22
N MET A 144 -24.87 -21.59 3.41
CA MET A 144 -24.36 -22.85 2.86
C MET A 144 -23.87 -23.81 3.95
N LEU A 145 -23.12 -23.28 4.93
CA LEU A 145 -22.63 -24.03 6.09
C LEU A 145 -23.78 -24.58 6.94
N SER A 146 -24.79 -23.75 7.22
CA SER A 146 -25.94 -24.15 8.04
C SER A 146 -26.88 -25.12 7.33
N GLN A 147 -27.02 -25.00 6.01
CA GLN A 147 -27.88 -25.90 5.22
C GLN A 147 -27.12 -27.14 4.72
N MET A 148 -25.80 -27.21 4.91
CA MET A 148 -24.92 -28.25 4.36
C MET A 148 -25.04 -28.38 2.82
N THR A 149 -25.23 -27.25 2.14
CA THR A 149 -25.40 -27.20 0.68
C THR A 149 -24.31 -26.37 0.03
N THR A 150 -24.02 -26.69 -1.23
CA THR A 150 -23.27 -25.79 -2.11
C THR A 150 -24.14 -25.24 -3.22
N ARG A 151 -23.84 -24.00 -3.60
CA ARG A 151 -24.53 -23.28 -4.66
C ARG A 151 -23.74 -23.31 -5.95
N CYS A 152 -24.43 -23.49 -7.07
CA CYS A 152 -23.82 -23.46 -8.39
C CYS A 152 -23.39 -22.04 -8.81
N MET A 153 -22.32 -21.95 -9.62
CA MET A 153 -21.98 -20.74 -10.37
C MET A 153 -22.90 -20.64 -11.60
N THR A 154 -23.82 -19.67 -11.60
CA THR A 154 -24.97 -19.62 -12.51
C THR A 154 -24.61 -19.57 -13.99
N HIS A 155 -23.50 -18.90 -14.32
CA HIS A 155 -23.11 -18.60 -15.69
C HIS A 155 -21.96 -19.47 -16.21
N LEU A 156 -21.45 -20.40 -15.39
CA LEU A 156 -20.39 -21.31 -15.81
C LEU A 156 -20.94 -22.40 -16.75
N ARG A 157 -20.48 -22.37 -18.00
CA ARG A 157 -20.81 -23.33 -19.07
C ARG A 157 -19.58 -24.09 -19.52
N THR A 158 -18.48 -23.38 -19.71
CA THR A 158 -17.21 -23.93 -20.18
C THR A 158 -16.10 -23.28 -19.36
N VAL A 159 -15.29 -24.07 -18.66
CA VAL A 159 -14.20 -23.53 -17.83
C VAL A 159 -13.19 -22.81 -18.73
N ASN A 160 -12.69 -21.66 -18.27
CA ASN A 160 -11.64 -20.92 -18.94
C ASN A 160 -10.39 -21.79 -19.15
N HIS A 161 -9.84 -21.77 -20.37
CA HIS A 161 -8.71 -22.62 -20.75
C HIS A 161 -7.44 -22.43 -19.90
N HIS A 162 -7.18 -21.22 -19.39
CA HIS A 162 -6.07 -20.97 -18.46
C HIS A 162 -6.30 -21.69 -17.13
N ILE A 163 -7.54 -21.75 -16.66
CA ILE A 163 -7.93 -22.48 -15.45
C ILE A 163 -7.84 -23.99 -15.70
N SER A 164 -8.36 -24.49 -16.82
CA SER A 164 -8.25 -25.91 -17.18
C SER A 164 -6.79 -26.36 -17.24
N SER A 165 -5.91 -25.56 -17.83
CA SER A 165 -4.47 -25.85 -17.89
C SER A 165 -3.83 -25.92 -16.50
N LEU A 166 -4.25 -25.07 -15.55
CA LEU A 166 -3.78 -25.13 -14.16
C LEU A 166 -4.25 -26.42 -13.46
N LEU A 167 -5.50 -26.82 -13.71
CA LEU A 167 -6.05 -28.07 -13.16
C LEU A 167 -5.37 -29.31 -13.76
N GLU A 168 -4.95 -29.24 -15.03
CA GLU A 168 -4.28 -30.33 -15.76
C GLU A 168 -2.76 -30.40 -15.49
N ALA A 169 -2.07 -29.27 -15.36
CA ALA A 169 -0.61 -29.19 -15.12
C ALA A 169 -0.20 -29.70 -13.72
N HIS A 170 -1.13 -29.73 -12.77
CA HIS A 170 -0.94 -30.45 -11.50
C HIS A 170 -1.14 -31.97 -11.61
N GLY A 171 -1.37 -32.48 -12.83
CA GLY A 171 -1.61 -33.87 -13.19
C GLY A 171 -0.35 -34.72 -13.37
N LYS A 172 0.25 -35.16 -12.26
CA LYS A 172 0.57 -36.60 -12.16
C LYS A 172 -0.60 -37.27 -11.42
N PRO A 173 -1.06 -38.45 -11.85
CA PRO A 173 -2.19 -39.13 -11.20
C PRO A 173 -1.83 -39.43 -9.74
N GLY A 174 -2.42 -38.63 -8.85
CA GLY A 174 -2.31 -38.63 -7.40
C GLY A 174 -3.44 -37.74 -6.84
N PRO A 175 -3.93 -37.97 -5.60
CA PRO A 175 -5.27 -37.58 -5.16
C PRO A 175 -5.43 -36.09 -4.77
N ALA A 176 -4.89 -35.14 -5.53
CA ALA A 176 -5.05 -33.70 -5.30
C ALA A 176 -5.98 -33.09 -6.36
N MET A 177 -7.30 -33.31 -6.25
CA MET A 177 -8.28 -32.68 -7.14
C MET A 177 -8.82 -31.38 -6.53
N LEU A 178 -8.35 -30.24 -7.03
CA LEU A 178 -9.10 -28.99 -6.93
C LEU A 178 -10.31 -29.11 -7.89
N THR A 179 -11.40 -29.71 -7.42
CA THR A 179 -12.57 -29.93 -8.27
C THR A 179 -13.43 -28.68 -8.29
N ILE A 180 -13.46 -28.00 -9.45
CA ILE A 180 -14.52 -27.02 -9.74
C ILE A 180 -15.82 -27.82 -9.92
N HIS A 181 -16.68 -27.82 -8.90
CA HIS A 181 -18.04 -28.31 -9.05
C HIS A 181 -18.84 -27.34 -9.94
N ALA A 182 -18.70 -27.49 -11.26
CA ALA A 182 -19.53 -26.82 -12.27
C ALA A 182 -20.96 -27.43 -12.35
N ALA A 183 -21.47 -27.98 -11.25
CA ALA A 183 -22.80 -28.56 -11.22
C ALA A 183 -23.83 -27.43 -11.36
N ARG A 184 -24.67 -27.45 -12.41
CA ARG A 184 -25.81 -26.53 -12.59
C ARG A 184 -26.99 -26.84 -11.65
N ALA A 185 -26.72 -27.38 -10.48
CA ALA A 185 -27.72 -27.71 -9.48
C ALA A 185 -27.12 -27.49 -8.09
N ASP A 186 -27.94 -27.02 -7.16
CA ASP A 186 -27.54 -27.01 -5.76
C ASP A 186 -27.42 -28.46 -5.28
N VAL A 187 -26.31 -28.80 -4.62
CA VAL A 187 -26.02 -30.17 -4.21
C VAL A 187 -25.78 -30.21 -2.70
N GLN A 188 -26.24 -31.28 -2.06
CA GLN A 188 -25.78 -31.65 -0.73
C GLN A 188 -24.26 -31.83 -0.77
N SER A 189 -23.53 -31.12 0.09
CA SER A 189 -22.07 -31.15 0.05
C SER A 189 -21.53 -32.37 0.79
N SER A 190 -21.07 -33.39 0.05
CA SER A 190 -20.37 -34.55 0.65
C SER A 190 -19.13 -34.13 1.45
N ALA A 191 -18.46 -33.04 1.06
CA ALA A 191 -17.33 -32.47 1.78
C ALA A 191 -17.72 -31.89 3.15
N LEU A 192 -18.85 -31.19 3.25
CA LEU A 192 -19.37 -30.70 4.53
C LEU A 192 -19.94 -31.83 5.41
N HIS A 193 -20.47 -32.88 4.79
CA HIS A 193 -20.98 -34.07 5.50
C HIS A 193 -19.87 -35.00 6.01
N ALA A 194 -18.66 -34.94 5.45
CA ALA A 194 -17.52 -35.74 5.88
C ALA A 194 -16.87 -35.27 7.19
N ALA A 195 -17.16 -34.04 7.65
CA ALA A 195 -16.68 -33.54 8.93
C ALA A 195 -17.44 -34.19 10.09
N GLU A 196 -16.72 -34.83 11.01
CA GLU A 196 -17.31 -35.55 12.15
C GLU A 196 -18.06 -34.60 13.09
N ASN A 197 -17.56 -33.37 13.23
CA ASN A 197 -18.22 -32.32 14.02
C ASN A 197 -18.62 -31.09 13.19
N ALA A 198 -19.71 -30.42 13.61
CA ALA A 198 -20.15 -29.15 13.04
C ALA A 198 -19.04 -28.08 12.98
N TRP A 199 -18.21 -28.00 14.03
CA TRP A 199 -17.14 -27.00 14.16
C TRP A 199 -15.94 -27.24 13.24
N GLU A 200 -15.75 -28.45 12.75
CA GLU A 200 -14.68 -28.82 11.80
C GLU A 200 -15.04 -28.42 10.35
N ARG A 201 -16.28 -27.99 10.11
CA ARG A 201 -16.74 -27.49 8.82
C ARG A 201 -16.25 -26.05 8.66
N THR A 202 -15.17 -25.86 7.90
CA THR A 202 -14.61 -24.53 7.66
C THR A 202 -14.74 -24.13 6.19
N ALA A 203 -15.21 -22.90 6.01
CA ALA A 203 -15.20 -22.24 4.72
C ALA A 203 -14.19 -21.11 4.72
N SER A 204 -13.94 -20.56 3.56
CA SER A 204 -13.09 -19.40 3.34
C SER A 204 -13.78 -18.44 2.39
N VAL A 205 -13.61 -17.15 2.61
CA VAL A 205 -14.03 -16.10 1.67
C VAL A 205 -12.86 -15.18 1.36
N SER A 206 -12.70 -14.86 0.08
CA SER A 206 -11.66 -13.96 -0.42
C SER A 206 -12.26 -12.71 -1.06
N ALA A 207 -11.62 -11.56 -0.86
CA ALA A 207 -11.98 -10.31 -1.51
C ALA A 207 -10.72 -9.54 -1.89
N PHE A 208 -10.60 -9.15 -3.16
CA PHE A 208 -9.43 -8.47 -3.71
C PHE A 208 -9.86 -7.12 -4.31
N ALA A 209 -9.29 -6.03 -3.80
CA ALA A 209 -9.62 -4.68 -4.26
C ALA A 209 -8.83 -4.32 -5.52
N PHE A 210 -9.36 -3.41 -6.34
CA PHE A 210 -8.66 -2.96 -7.56
C PHE A 210 -7.25 -2.48 -7.26
N GLN A 211 -7.07 -1.68 -6.21
CA GLN A 211 -5.76 -1.11 -5.86
C GLN A 211 -4.79 -2.08 -5.16
N GLY A 212 -5.19 -3.35 -4.96
CA GLY A 212 -4.31 -4.41 -4.45
C GLY A 212 -4.55 -4.88 -3.01
N THR A 213 -5.42 -4.21 -2.22
CA THR A 213 -5.73 -4.73 -0.86
C THR A 213 -6.47 -6.05 -0.97
N ASN A 214 -5.91 -7.10 -0.36
CA ASN A 214 -6.54 -8.41 -0.29
C ASN A 214 -7.01 -8.69 1.13
N ALA A 215 -8.19 -9.29 1.26
CA ALA A 215 -8.73 -9.76 2.52
C ALA A 215 -9.20 -11.22 2.40
N HIS A 216 -8.95 -11.99 3.45
CA HIS A 216 -9.37 -13.39 3.55
C HIS A 216 -9.94 -13.69 4.94
N ALA A 217 -11.09 -14.38 5.01
CA ALA A 217 -11.72 -14.74 6.28
C ALA A 217 -12.13 -16.22 6.29
N ARG A 218 -12.10 -16.83 7.48
CA ARG A 218 -12.41 -18.27 7.68
C ARG A 218 -13.59 -18.49 8.63
N PRO A 219 -14.84 -18.47 8.14
CA PRO A 219 -15.98 -18.85 8.95
C PRO A 219 -16.09 -20.39 9.13
N SER A 220 -16.58 -20.83 10.28
CA SER A 220 -16.97 -22.22 10.55
C SER A 220 -18.36 -22.31 11.16
N HIS A 221 -19.03 -23.45 10.99
CA HIS A 221 -20.34 -23.70 11.60
C HIS A 221 -20.18 -24.09 13.09
N GLY A 222 -20.97 -23.52 14.01
CA GLY A 222 -20.90 -23.85 15.45
C GLY A 222 -19.76 -23.18 16.24
N THR A 223 -19.79 -23.33 17.57
CA THR A 223 -18.79 -22.77 18.51
C THR A 223 -17.73 -23.79 18.89
N PRO A 224 -16.48 -23.38 19.20
CA PRO A 224 -15.47 -24.30 19.71
C PRO A 224 -15.91 -24.88 21.06
N VAL A 225 -15.76 -26.20 21.24
CA VAL A 225 -15.73 -26.79 22.59
C VAL A 225 -14.35 -26.47 23.17
N PRO A 226 -14.24 -25.86 24.38
CA PRO A 226 -12.93 -25.55 24.94
C PRO A 226 -12.17 -26.85 25.21
N HIS A 227 -11.11 -27.13 24.46
CA HIS A 227 -10.15 -28.16 24.87
C HIS A 227 -9.31 -27.63 26.03
N ALA A 228 -9.18 -28.46 27.08
CA ALA A 228 -8.52 -28.15 28.34
C ALA A 228 -7.13 -27.49 28.15
N GLN A 229 -6.89 -26.44 28.93
CA GLN A 229 -5.61 -25.75 29.04
C GLN A 229 -4.46 -26.76 29.21
N ALA A 230 -3.55 -26.83 28.23
CA ALA A 230 -2.26 -27.47 28.42
C ALA A 230 -1.49 -26.67 29.47
N SER A 231 -1.17 -27.30 30.60
CA SER A 231 -0.40 -26.70 31.69
C SER A 231 0.99 -26.32 31.21
N PHE A 232 1.37 -25.05 31.40
CA PHE A 232 2.71 -24.54 31.13
C PHE A 232 3.75 -25.17 32.06
N ALA A 233 4.81 -25.75 31.49
CA ALA A 233 6.06 -26.05 32.18
C ALA A 233 7.00 -24.83 32.06
N SER A 234 7.65 -24.46 33.17
CA SER A 234 8.63 -23.37 33.26
C SER A 234 9.87 -23.65 32.39
N PRO A 235 10.37 -22.70 31.57
CA PRO A 235 11.59 -22.91 30.79
C PRO A 235 12.84 -22.63 31.63
N GLU A 236 13.77 -23.59 31.62
CA GLU A 236 15.17 -23.42 32.02
C GLU A 236 15.91 -22.52 31.02
N GLU A 237 16.91 -21.83 31.56
CA GLU A 237 17.76 -20.81 30.94
C GLU A 237 18.53 -21.34 29.72
N ALA A 238 18.48 -20.61 28.61
CA ALA A 238 19.43 -20.76 27.50
C ALA A 238 20.02 -19.39 27.14
N GLU A 239 21.35 -19.34 27.24
CA GLU A 239 22.20 -18.15 27.16
C GLU A 239 22.16 -17.43 25.79
N GLY A 240 22.29 -16.11 25.85
CA GLY A 240 22.11 -15.19 24.74
C GLY A 240 23.38 -14.69 24.07
N GLY A 241 23.21 -14.12 22.88
CA GLY A 241 24.13 -13.14 22.27
C GLY A 241 23.50 -11.75 22.34
N LEU A 242 24.06 -10.87 23.17
CA LEU A 242 23.65 -9.49 23.43
C LEU A 242 24.14 -8.55 22.31
N TYR A 243 23.30 -7.63 21.84
CA TYR A 243 23.77 -6.37 21.25
C TYR A 243 23.09 -5.23 22.03
N THR A 244 23.91 -4.43 22.72
CA THR A 244 23.49 -3.27 23.51
C THR A 244 23.77 -2.02 22.69
N VAL A 245 22.76 -1.19 22.44
CA VAL A 245 22.97 0.20 21.99
C VAL A 245 22.50 1.09 23.13
N ALA A 246 23.45 1.77 23.78
CA ALA A 246 23.17 2.74 24.81
C ALA A 246 22.98 4.12 24.17
N TRP A 247 21.92 4.83 24.56
CA TRP A 247 21.70 6.23 24.23
C TRP A 247 21.73 7.02 25.53
N GLU A 248 22.66 7.97 25.64
CA GLU A 248 22.81 8.83 26.82
C GLU A 248 22.63 10.28 26.39
N ALA A 249 21.74 10.98 27.09
CA ALA A 249 21.30 12.33 26.79
C ALA A 249 22.00 13.38 27.68
N GLN A 250 22.14 14.59 27.12
CA GLN A 250 22.37 15.89 27.77
C GLN A 250 23.81 16.34 28.08
N THR A 251 24.31 17.36 27.34
CA THR A 251 24.59 18.74 27.81
C THR A 251 25.30 19.60 26.73
N PRO A 252 25.18 20.95 26.77
CA PRO A 252 25.61 21.87 25.70
C PRO A 252 27.11 22.22 25.80
N ILE A 253 27.81 22.27 24.66
CA ILE A 253 29.24 22.65 24.60
C ILE A 253 29.38 24.04 23.96
N GLU A 254 29.86 24.99 24.77
CA GLU A 254 30.46 26.25 24.34
C GLU A 254 31.80 26.00 23.64
N PHE A 255 32.02 26.64 22.48
CA PHE A 255 33.31 26.63 21.80
C PHE A 255 34.27 27.67 22.39
N SER A 256 35.38 27.21 22.98
CA SER A 256 36.56 28.05 23.24
C SER A 256 37.75 27.61 22.36
N ARG A 257 38.52 28.63 21.93
CA ARG A 257 39.56 28.58 20.89
C ARG A 257 40.91 28.05 21.38
N SER A 258 41.76 27.71 20.39
CA SER A 258 43.25 27.81 20.33
C SER A 258 43.96 26.44 20.28
N THR A 259 44.92 26.08 19.42
CA THR A 259 45.73 26.81 18.41
C THR A 259 46.60 25.84 17.58
N SER A 260 46.63 26.05 16.25
CA SER A 260 47.81 25.91 15.33
C SER A 260 48.25 24.51 14.80
N PRO A 261 49.03 24.40 13.68
CA PRO A 261 48.67 24.77 12.30
C PRO A 261 49.14 23.74 11.22
N ALA A 262 48.43 23.59 10.10
CA ALA A 262 49.04 23.30 8.79
C ALA A 262 48.06 23.58 7.63
N HIS A 263 48.44 24.56 6.80
CA HIS A 263 47.99 24.93 5.46
C HIS A 263 46.49 25.14 5.15
N ARG A 264 46.10 26.42 5.25
CA ARG A 264 45.02 27.07 4.50
C ARG A 264 45.55 27.59 3.15
N THR A 265 44.79 27.37 2.09
CA THR A 265 44.39 28.43 1.16
C THR A 265 42.89 28.28 0.92
N SER A 266 42.10 28.91 1.77
CA SER A 266 40.65 29.06 1.58
C SER A 266 40.42 30.30 0.72
N LEU A 267 39.64 30.15 -0.35
CA LEU A 267 38.95 31.27 -0.98
C LEU A 267 37.93 31.80 0.04
N CYS A 268 37.90 33.12 0.26
CA CYS A 268 36.93 33.72 1.17
C CYS A 268 35.61 34.00 0.42
N PRO A 269 34.44 33.92 1.09
CA PRO A 269 33.12 34.14 0.48
C PRO A 269 32.96 35.49 -0.23
N THR A 270 33.68 36.52 0.23
CA THR A 270 33.66 37.86 -0.38
C THR A 270 34.43 37.95 -1.71
N MET A 271 35.43 37.08 -1.95
CA MET A 271 36.09 36.96 -3.26
C MET A 271 35.30 36.09 -4.25
N GLY A 272 34.50 35.13 -3.76
CA GLY A 272 33.59 34.35 -4.61
C GLY A 272 32.42 35.18 -5.17
N LEU A 273 31.86 36.09 -4.37
CA LEU A 273 30.81 37.02 -4.79
C LEU A 273 31.28 38.05 -5.83
N ALA A 274 32.54 38.48 -5.77
CA ALA A 274 33.11 39.41 -6.75
C ALA A 274 33.36 38.76 -8.13
N VAL A 275 33.67 37.46 -8.17
CA VAL A 275 33.83 36.67 -9.41
C VAL A 275 32.46 36.33 -10.03
N LEU A 276 31.45 36.07 -9.20
CA LEU A 276 30.08 35.79 -9.65
C LEU A 276 29.37 37.05 -10.19
N ALA A 277 29.60 38.22 -9.57
CA ALA A 277 29.09 39.50 -10.07
C ALA A 277 29.75 39.95 -11.38
N HIS A 278 31.00 39.54 -11.63
CA HIS A 278 31.71 39.79 -12.89
C HIS A 278 31.24 38.83 -14.01
N ALA A 279 30.96 37.57 -13.68
CA ALA A 279 30.46 36.57 -14.64
C ALA A 279 28.98 36.78 -15.04
N LEU A 280 28.16 37.37 -14.16
CA LEU A 280 26.74 37.67 -14.43
C LEU A 280 26.51 39.05 -15.08
N GLY A 281 27.55 39.90 -15.15
CA GLY A 281 27.48 41.25 -15.72
C GLY A 281 27.86 41.37 -17.20
N SER A 282 28.34 40.29 -17.84
CA SER A 282 28.88 40.34 -19.21
C SER A 282 28.29 39.24 -20.10
N THR A 283 27.01 39.39 -20.47
CA THR A 283 26.48 39.21 -21.85
C THR A 283 24.95 39.18 -21.83
N CYS A 284 24.35 40.36 -21.68
CA CYS A 284 22.98 40.62 -22.13
C CYS A 284 23.05 41.65 -23.25
N LEU A 285 23.03 41.25 -24.53
CA LEU A 285 22.62 42.09 -25.65
C LEU A 285 22.17 41.21 -26.83
N GLY A 286 20.88 41.24 -27.19
CA GLY A 286 20.39 40.68 -28.46
C GLY A 286 18.95 40.15 -28.51
N SER A 287 17.97 41.06 -28.47
CA SER A 287 16.66 41.06 -29.19
C SER A 287 15.93 39.76 -29.62
N CYS A 288 14.74 39.56 -29.02
CA CYS A 288 13.43 39.10 -29.54
C CYS A 288 13.28 38.04 -30.66
N HIS A 289 12.59 36.92 -30.38
CA HIS A 289 11.18 36.66 -30.71
C HIS A 289 10.67 35.32 -30.11
N SER A 290 9.34 35.22 -29.97
CA SER A 290 8.53 34.33 -29.14
C SER A 290 8.64 32.82 -29.38
N SER A 291 8.75 32.05 -28.29
CA SER A 291 8.24 30.68 -28.17
C SER A 291 8.00 30.41 -26.68
N SER A 292 6.75 30.19 -26.28
CA SER A 292 6.38 29.89 -24.90
C SER A 292 6.89 28.51 -24.49
N LEU A 293 7.76 28.46 -23.49
CA LEU A 293 8.12 27.24 -22.77
C LEU A 293 7.68 27.44 -21.31
N VAL A 294 6.70 26.66 -20.86
CA VAL A 294 6.31 26.60 -19.44
C VAL A 294 7.22 25.55 -18.79
N ALA A 295 8.18 26.02 -18.00
CA ALA A 295 8.98 25.17 -17.12
C ALA A 295 8.35 25.19 -15.72
N ALA A 296 7.89 24.04 -15.24
CA ALA A 296 7.65 23.86 -13.81
C ALA A 296 9.03 23.83 -13.12
N PRO A 297 9.31 24.71 -12.13
CA PRO A 297 10.62 24.72 -11.50
C PRO A 297 10.74 23.54 -10.53
N PHE A 298 11.57 22.58 -10.91
CA PHE A 298 12.13 21.57 -10.02
C PHE A 298 12.97 22.26 -8.94
N ILE A 299 12.56 22.20 -7.66
CA ILE A 299 13.22 22.90 -6.56
C ILE A 299 14.41 22.07 -6.05
N PHE A 300 15.48 22.04 -6.85
CA PHE A 300 16.75 21.35 -6.54
C PHE A 300 17.35 21.78 -5.19
N ALA A 301 17.09 23.02 -4.76
CA ALA A 301 17.66 23.61 -3.54
C ALA A 301 17.16 23.00 -2.22
N ARG A 302 15.98 22.36 -2.20
CA ARG A 302 15.42 21.74 -0.98
C ARG A 302 15.96 20.34 -0.72
N ILE A 303 16.20 19.56 -1.78
CA ILE A 303 16.74 18.20 -1.68
C ILE A 303 18.24 18.25 -1.40
N CYS A 304 18.99 19.16 -2.04
CA CYS A 304 20.41 19.34 -1.78
C CYS A 304 20.74 19.94 -0.40
N ALA A 305 19.74 20.45 0.34
CA ALA A 305 19.91 20.91 1.72
C ALA A 305 19.72 19.78 2.76
N LEU A 306 19.24 18.60 2.34
CA LEU A 306 19.08 17.42 3.18
C LEU A 306 20.26 16.49 2.94
N ASP A 307 21.16 16.38 3.92
CA ASP A 307 22.33 15.49 3.88
C ASP A 307 21.92 14.02 4.11
N MET A 308 21.03 13.50 3.24
CA MET A 308 20.38 12.19 3.38
C MET A 308 20.90 11.18 2.34
N PRO A 309 21.05 9.89 2.69
CA PRO A 309 21.48 8.87 1.76
C PRO A 309 20.43 8.60 0.66
N PHE A 310 20.85 8.63 -0.59
CA PHE A 310 20.02 8.30 -1.76
C PHE A 310 19.56 6.83 -1.73
N LEU A 311 18.27 6.56 -1.94
CA LEU A 311 17.74 5.19 -1.98
C LEU A 311 18.15 4.44 -3.28
N PRO A 312 18.46 3.14 -3.23
CA PRO A 312 18.90 2.34 -4.39
C PRO A 312 17.94 2.31 -5.59
N LEU A 313 16.64 2.57 -5.37
CA LEU A 313 15.63 2.61 -6.43
C LEU A 313 15.88 3.74 -7.47
N PHE A 314 16.71 4.73 -7.12
CA PHE A 314 17.00 5.91 -7.95
C PHE A 314 18.43 5.93 -8.50
N ASP A 315 19.20 4.85 -8.34
CA ASP A 315 20.55 4.73 -8.92
C ASP A 315 20.59 4.97 -10.45
N PRO A 316 19.58 4.56 -11.26
CA PRO A 316 19.54 4.86 -12.70
C PRO A 316 19.38 6.36 -13.04
N TRP A 317 18.98 7.17 -12.06
CA TRP A 317 18.71 8.61 -12.20
C TRP A 317 19.77 9.47 -11.52
N ARG A 318 20.83 8.82 -11.02
CA ARG A 318 22.00 9.50 -10.49
C ARG A 318 22.66 10.24 -11.66
N PRO A 319 22.82 11.58 -11.62
CA PRO A 319 23.47 12.30 -12.71
C PRO A 319 24.90 11.78 -12.86
N GLU A 320 25.18 11.14 -14.00
CA GLU A 320 26.52 10.74 -14.42
C GLU A 320 27.47 11.96 -14.35
N PRO A 321 28.67 11.83 -13.76
CA PRO A 321 29.68 12.86 -13.90
C PRO A 321 30.05 12.99 -15.39
N MET A 322 29.63 14.09 -16.02
CA MET A 322 29.96 14.42 -17.41
C MET A 322 31.46 14.26 -17.65
N SER A 323 31.84 13.18 -18.32
CA SER A 323 33.18 12.97 -18.84
C SER A 323 33.12 12.89 -20.37
N SER A 324 33.50 14.00 -21.01
CA SER A 324 34.13 14.15 -22.35
C SER A 324 33.39 15.10 -23.33
N PRO A 325 34.14 15.90 -24.13
CA PRO A 325 33.64 17.01 -24.95
C PRO A 325 33.20 16.61 -26.38
N PRO A 326 32.52 17.49 -27.15
CA PRO A 326 31.94 17.15 -28.45
C PRO A 326 32.96 17.14 -29.63
N GLY A 327 33.05 15.98 -30.28
CA GLY A 327 33.09 15.73 -31.74
C GLY A 327 34.11 16.40 -32.67
N GLN A 328 34.94 15.58 -33.35
CA GLN A 328 35.39 15.81 -34.73
C GLN A 328 34.87 14.70 -35.67
N PHE A 329 34.50 15.11 -36.87
CA PHE A 329 33.80 14.38 -37.94
C PHE A 329 34.54 13.15 -38.52
N ALA A 330 33.80 12.12 -38.94
CA ALA A 330 34.13 11.29 -40.11
C ALA A 330 32.89 10.60 -40.73
N GLN A 331 32.74 10.70 -42.04
CA GLN A 331 31.80 9.94 -42.87
C GLN A 331 32.37 8.55 -43.22
N SER A 332 31.54 7.49 -43.20
CA SER A 332 31.60 6.26 -44.03
C SER A 332 30.48 5.31 -43.56
N GLY A 333 29.51 4.88 -44.36
CA GLY A 333 29.57 3.81 -45.38
C GLY A 333 28.63 2.65 -44.93
N PRO A 334 27.88 1.96 -45.82
CA PRO A 334 26.89 0.97 -45.40
C PRO A 334 27.57 -0.35 -44.99
N LEU A 335 27.25 -0.87 -43.80
CA LEU A 335 27.80 -2.14 -43.33
C LEU A 335 26.88 -3.32 -43.69
N GLN A 336 27.51 -4.28 -44.35
CA GLN A 336 26.98 -5.56 -44.80
C GLN A 336 26.70 -6.51 -43.63
N GLY A 337 25.71 -7.38 -43.81
CA GLY A 337 25.36 -8.42 -42.85
C GLY A 337 26.44 -9.49 -42.70
N THR A 338 26.62 -9.92 -41.45
CA THR A 338 27.32 -11.17 -41.12
C THR A 338 26.53 -11.90 -40.04
N THR A 339 25.95 -13.02 -40.43
CA THR A 339 25.43 -14.08 -39.57
C THR A 339 26.54 -14.65 -38.70
N ALA A 340 26.39 -14.57 -37.37
CA ALA A 340 27.20 -15.32 -36.42
C ALA A 340 26.32 -16.38 -35.75
N VAL A 341 26.77 -17.64 -35.88
CA VAL A 341 26.14 -18.85 -35.33
C VAL A 341 26.53 -18.99 -33.85
N LEU A 342 25.55 -19.18 -32.96
CA LEU A 342 25.75 -19.45 -31.53
C LEU A 342 26.14 -20.92 -31.28
N PRO A 343 27.07 -21.23 -30.35
CA PRO A 343 27.31 -22.60 -29.88
C PRO A 343 26.26 -23.03 -28.85
N HIS A 344 25.68 -24.20 -29.05
CA HIS A 344 24.79 -24.87 -28.10
C HIS A 344 25.51 -25.38 -26.84
N GLY A 345 24.83 -25.26 -25.70
CA GLY A 345 24.88 -26.25 -24.61
C GLY A 345 25.83 -25.94 -23.45
N GLY A 346 25.35 -25.17 -22.48
CA GLY A 346 25.96 -25.07 -21.14
C GLY A 346 24.90 -25.02 -20.05
N ARG A 347 24.83 -26.05 -19.20
CA ARG A 347 24.01 -26.03 -17.98
C ARG A 347 24.56 -24.96 -17.04
N VAL A 348 23.78 -23.93 -16.76
CA VAL A 348 24.15 -22.89 -15.79
C VAL A 348 23.79 -23.36 -14.38
N SER A 349 24.79 -23.67 -13.57
CA SER A 349 24.65 -23.83 -12.11
C SER A 349 25.14 -22.57 -11.41
N ASN A 350 24.20 -21.81 -10.81
CA ASN A 350 24.32 -20.87 -9.68
C ASN A 350 23.26 -19.78 -9.80
N SER A 351 22.66 -19.35 -8.67
CA SER A 351 21.55 -18.38 -8.61
C SER A 351 21.86 -17.00 -9.22
N THR A 352 23.13 -16.60 -9.27
CA THR A 352 23.59 -15.38 -9.95
C THR A 352 23.61 -15.49 -11.48
N GLY A 353 23.68 -16.70 -12.03
CA GLY A 353 23.61 -16.94 -13.47
C GLY A 353 22.19 -16.73 -14.04
N GLY A 354 21.16 -16.94 -13.23
CA GLY A 354 19.75 -16.73 -13.62
C GLY A 354 19.35 -15.27 -13.80
N LEU A 355 19.85 -14.37 -12.94
CA LEU A 355 19.63 -12.92 -13.06
C LEU A 355 20.27 -12.35 -14.33
N ARG A 356 21.55 -12.66 -14.58
CA ARG A 356 22.25 -12.19 -15.78
C ARG A 356 21.63 -12.74 -17.06
N SER A 357 21.35 -14.05 -17.11
CA SER A 357 20.70 -14.62 -18.30
C SER A 357 19.29 -14.09 -18.54
N ALA A 358 18.49 -13.81 -17.49
CA ALA A 358 17.19 -13.17 -17.66
C ALA A 358 17.31 -11.72 -18.17
N GLN A 359 18.31 -10.96 -17.70
CA GLN A 359 18.63 -9.63 -18.23
C GLN A 359 19.08 -9.70 -19.69
N ASP A 360 20.05 -10.55 -20.00
CA ASP A 360 20.60 -10.72 -21.35
C ASP A 360 19.49 -11.11 -22.36
N ILE A 361 18.55 -11.99 -22.00
CA ILE A 361 17.40 -12.36 -22.84
C ILE A 361 16.48 -11.16 -23.11
N MET A 362 16.23 -10.32 -22.10
CA MET A 362 15.33 -9.16 -22.23
C MET A 362 15.99 -8.02 -23.00
N GLU A 363 17.29 -7.81 -22.79
CA GLU A 363 18.11 -6.79 -23.47
C GLU A 363 18.40 -7.15 -24.94
N GLU A 364 18.77 -8.40 -25.24
CA GLU A 364 19.09 -8.86 -26.60
C GLU A 364 17.84 -9.18 -27.44
N GLY A 365 16.68 -9.44 -26.81
CA GLY A 365 15.57 -10.11 -27.47
C GLY A 365 14.34 -9.27 -27.86
N MET A 366 13.87 -8.33 -27.02
CA MET A 366 12.47 -7.85 -27.18
C MET A 366 12.19 -6.38 -26.90
N LEU A 367 12.90 -5.71 -25.99
CA LEU A 367 12.55 -4.32 -25.60
C LEU A 367 13.57 -3.28 -26.06
N GLY A 368 14.83 -3.68 -26.32
CA GLY A 368 15.85 -2.81 -26.92
C GLY A 368 16.19 -1.54 -26.11
N CYS A 369 15.79 -1.49 -24.84
CA CYS A 369 16.02 -0.39 -23.90
C CYS A 369 16.54 -0.94 -22.56
N ASP A 370 17.25 -0.09 -21.81
CA ASP A 370 17.72 -0.40 -20.46
C ASP A 370 16.53 -0.42 -19.48
N ILE A 371 16.28 -1.55 -18.81
CA ILE A 371 15.13 -1.77 -17.94
C ILE A 371 15.62 -1.91 -16.50
N GLY A 372 15.10 -1.08 -15.59
CA GLY A 372 15.45 -1.17 -14.18
C GLY A 372 15.02 -2.51 -13.57
N LEU A 373 15.87 -3.10 -12.72
CA LEU A 373 15.65 -4.43 -12.11
C LEU A 373 14.29 -4.61 -11.41
N ASP A 374 13.79 -3.55 -10.76
CA ASP A 374 12.52 -3.53 -10.04
C ASP A 374 11.39 -2.79 -10.79
N GLN A 375 11.63 -2.38 -12.04
CA GLN A 375 10.61 -1.77 -12.89
C GLN A 375 9.61 -2.84 -13.37
N PRO A 376 8.29 -2.61 -13.24
CA PRO A 376 7.29 -3.44 -13.89
C PRO A 376 7.52 -3.53 -15.41
N LEU A 377 7.62 -4.74 -15.95
CA LEU A 377 7.91 -5.00 -17.36
C LEU A 377 6.87 -4.38 -18.29
N MET A 378 5.60 -4.33 -17.87
CA MET A 378 4.52 -3.68 -18.62
C MET A 378 4.72 -2.15 -18.70
N GLU A 379 5.23 -1.52 -17.63
CA GLU A 379 5.60 -0.10 -17.65
C GLU A 379 6.83 0.14 -18.55
N ALA A 380 7.70 -0.86 -18.70
CA ALA A 380 8.84 -0.84 -19.61
C ALA A 380 8.45 -1.11 -21.08
N GLY A 381 7.16 -1.38 -21.36
CA GLY A 381 6.64 -1.57 -22.72
C GLY A 381 6.38 -3.02 -23.14
N LEU A 382 6.47 -3.98 -22.21
CA LEU A 382 6.07 -5.37 -22.48
C LEU A 382 4.56 -5.42 -22.72
N ASP A 383 4.14 -5.88 -23.90
CA ASP A 383 2.73 -6.10 -24.22
C ASP A 383 2.33 -7.58 -24.00
N SER A 384 1.05 -7.89 -24.21
CA SER A 384 0.54 -9.25 -24.00
C SER A 384 1.17 -10.30 -24.92
N LEU A 385 1.62 -9.93 -26.12
CA LEU A 385 2.27 -10.85 -27.05
C LEU A 385 3.72 -11.09 -26.60
N GLY A 386 4.44 -10.01 -26.30
CA GLY A 386 5.79 -10.06 -25.74
C GLY A 386 5.84 -10.84 -24.43
N ALA A 387 4.83 -10.72 -23.56
CA ALA A 387 4.76 -11.51 -22.32
C ALA A 387 4.69 -13.03 -22.58
N VAL A 388 3.96 -13.46 -23.63
CA VAL A 388 3.86 -14.87 -24.01
C VAL A 388 5.16 -15.36 -24.65
N GLU A 389 5.76 -14.57 -25.54
CA GLU A 389 7.02 -14.91 -26.19
C GLU A 389 8.17 -14.98 -25.18
N LEU A 390 8.25 -14.01 -24.25
CA LEU A 390 9.20 -13.99 -23.16
C LEU A 390 9.04 -15.22 -22.26
N ARG A 391 7.81 -15.56 -21.87
CA ARG A 391 7.53 -16.79 -21.11
C ARG A 391 8.03 -18.02 -21.85
N ASN A 392 7.69 -18.17 -23.13
CA ASN A 392 8.10 -19.33 -23.93
C ASN A 392 9.61 -19.43 -24.04
N THR A 393 10.30 -18.29 -24.22
CA THR A 393 11.75 -18.22 -24.30
C THR A 393 12.38 -18.68 -23.00
N ILE A 394 11.95 -18.15 -21.85
CA ILE A 394 12.44 -18.54 -20.53
C ILE A 394 12.13 -20.02 -20.26
N SER A 395 10.91 -20.49 -20.53
CA SER A 395 10.55 -21.90 -20.37
C SER A 395 11.45 -22.83 -21.18
N SER A 396 11.77 -22.46 -22.42
CA SER A 396 12.65 -23.25 -23.29
C SER A 396 14.11 -23.25 -22.81
N GLN A 397 14.61 -22.11 -22.33
CA GLN A 397 16.01 -21.94 -21.95
C GLN A 397 16.33 -22.58 -20.60
N PHE A 398 15.41 -22.46 -19.63
CA PHE A 398 15.58 -23.03 -18.29
C PHE A 398 14.93 -24.41 -18.14
N ASN A 399 14.23 -24.91 -19.18
CA ASN A 399 13.49 -26.18 -19.17
C ASN A 399 12.54 -26.28 -17.96
N ILE A 400 11.79 -25.20 -17.72
CA ILE A 400 10.80 -25.06 -16.65
C ILE A 400 9.45 -24.75 -17.27
N ASP A 401 8.39 -25.38 -16.74
CA ASP A 401 7.03 -25.07 -17.14
C ASP A 401 6.57 -23.82 -16.38
N LEU A 402 6.26 -22.75 -17.11
CA LEU A 402 5.87 -21.47 -16.52
C LEU A 402 4.37 -21.23 -16.75
N PRO A 403 3.62 -20.85 -15.69
CA PRO A 403 2.22 -20.53 -15.83
C PRO A 403 2.03 -19.30 -16.74
N ALA A 404 0.87 -19.21 -17.40
CA ALA A 404 0.54 -18.07 -18.25
C ALA A 404 0.48 -16.73 -17.49
N THR A 405 0.29 -16.77 -16.17
CA THR A 405 0.20 -15.60 -15.29
C THR A 405 1.56 -15.11 -14.79
N VAL A 406 2.68 -15.80 -15.12
CA VAL A 406 3.99 -15.55 -14.49
C VAL A 406 4.46 -14.10 -14.59
N MET A 407 4.17 -13.41 -15.69
CA MET A 407 4.58 -12.01 -15.90
C MET A 407 3.75 -11.01 -15.10
N PHE A 408 2.57 -11.41 -14.62
CA PHE A 408 1.73 -10.62 -13.71
C PHE A 408 2.07 -10.91 -12.25
N ASP A 409 2.36 -12.19 -11.96
CA ASP A 409 2.76 -12.66 -10.64
C ASP A 409 4.15 -12.13 -10.25
N TYR A 410 5.07 -12.06 -11.21
CA TYR A 410 6.45 -11.60 -11.03
C TYR A 410 6.77 -10.51 -12.07
N PRO A 411 6.29 -9.28 -11.84
CA PRO A 411 6.24 -8.25 -12.87
C PRO A 411 7.56 -7.53 -13.12
N SER A 412 8.65 -7.86 -12.43
CA SER A 412 9.97 -7.24 -12.62
C SER A 412 11.04 -8.30 -12.90
N ILE A 413 12.18 -7.86 -13.45
CA ILE A 413 13.34 -8.74 -13.70
C ILE A 413 13.78 -9.41 -12.39
N SER A 414 13.90 -8.63 -11.32
CA SER A 414 14.28 -9.10 -9.99
C SER A 414 13.30 -10.16 -9.46
N ALA A 415 12.00 -9.91 -9.56
CA ALA A 415 10.96 -10.83 -9.11
C ALA A 415 10.96 -12.13 -9.95
N LEU A 416 11.06 -12.01 -11.27
CA LEU A 416 11.01 -13.15 -12.18
C LEU A 416 12.26 -14.03 -12.06
N ALA A 417 13.44 -13.43 -12.02
CA ALA A 417 14.69 -14.16 -11.79
C ALA A 417 14.67 -14.85 -10.43
N GLY A 418 14.10 -14.18 -9.43
CA GLY A 418 13.86 -14.71 -8.11
C GLY A 418 12.97 -15.96 -8.11
N PHE A 419 11.86 -15.92 -8.84
CA PHE A 419 10.96 -17.05 -9.04
C PHE A 419 11.66 -18.22 -9.76
N ILE A 420 12.36 -17.94 -10.86
CA ILE A 420 13.10 -18.95 -11.63
C ILE A 420 14.14 -19.64 -10.74
N ALA A 421 14.88 -18.87 -9.93
CA ALA A 421 15.87 -19.41 -9.00
C ALA A 421 15.23 -20.35 -7.95
N SER A 422 14.02 -20.01 -7.47
CA SER A 422 13.28 -20.85 -6.53
C SER A 422 12.84 -22.19 -7.13
N GLN A 423 12.47 -22.21 -8.42
CA GLN A 423 12.08 -23.42 -9.14
C GLN A 423 13.29 -24.31 -9.45
N ALA A 424 14.41 -23.71 -9.85
CA ALA A 424 15.66 -24.41 -10.17
C ALA A 424 16.34 -25.04 -8.93
N GLY A 425 16.08 -24.51 -7.73
CA GLY A 425 16.65 -24.98 -6.45
C GLY A 425 16.14 -26.34 -5.94
N THR A 426 15.23 -27.01 -6.65
CA THR A 426 14.68 -28.33 -6.25
C THR A 426 15.56 -29.53 -6.65
N CYS A 427 16.75 -29.31 -7.22
CA CYS A 427 17.74 -30.36 -7.49
C CYS A 427 18.77 -30.53 -6.34
N GLN A 428 18.57 -31.56 -5.50
CA GLN A 428 19.51 -32.27 -4.59
C GLN A 428 20.80 -31.54 -4.05
N HIS A 429 20.72 -31.11 -2.77
CA HIS A 429 21.67 -31.25 -1.63
C HIS A 429 23.19 -30.89 -1.69
N ARG A 430 23.63 -29.87 -0.92
CA ARG A 430 24.67 -29.90 0.18
C ARG A 430 24.88 -28.49 0.78
N PRO A 431 25.06 -28.32 2.10
CA PRO A 431 25.20 -27.00 2.71
C PRO A 431 26.61 -26.45 2.46
N SER A 432 26.71 -25.30 1.80
CA SER A 432 27.93 -24.51 1.73
C SER A 432 27.80 -23.29 2.63
N THR A 433 28.80 -23.09 3.46
CA THR A 433 28.92 -22.08 4.51
C THR A 433 29.46 -20.78 3.93
N GLN A 434 28.60 -19.92 3.36
CA GLN A 434 28.83 -18.46 3.25
C GLN A 434 27.48 -17.72 3.25
N PRO A 435 27.38 -16.52 3.84
CA PRO A 435 26.08 -15.90 4.13
C PRO A 435 25.48 -15.21 2.88
N LEU A 436 24.55 -15.90 2.24
CA LEU A 436 23.62 -15.38 1.21
C LEU A 436 22.39 -14.72 1.87
N SER A 437 22.57 -13.66 2.66
CA SER A 437 21.47 -12.97 3.36
C SER A 437 20.73 -11.92 2.51
N ALA A 438 21.36 -11.38 1.45
CA ALA A 438 20.79 -10.28 0.66
C ALA A 438 19.77 -10.73 -0.43
N LEU A 439 19.91 -11.95 -0.98
CA LEU A 439 19.08 -12.42 -2.11
C LEU A 439 17.82 -13.18 -1.70
N ARG A 440 17.64 -13.52 -0.42
CA ARG A 440 16.41 -14.15 0.07
C ARG A 440 15.23 -13.17 0.21
N HIS A 441 15.48 -11.86 0.17
CA HIS A 441 14.45 -10.87 0.46
C HIS A 441 13.41 -10.70 -0.66
N TYR A 442 13.77 -11.01 -1.92
CA TYR A 442 12.84 -10.89 -3.04
C TYR A 442 12.12 -12.20 -3.39
N THR A 443 12.71 -13.37 -3.10
CA THR A 443 12.20 -14.67 -3.56
C THR A 443 11.36 -15.40 -2.52
N SER A 444 11.27 -14.87 -1.30
CA SER A 444 10.44 -15.43 -0.25
C SER A 444 9.64 -14.30 0.39
N LEU A 445 8.52 -13.96 -0.25
CA LEU A 445 7.32 -13.40 0.38
C LEU A 445 6.84 -14.39 1.47
N GLN A 446 7.62 -14.54 2.53
CA GLN A 446 7.28 -15.30 3.72
C GLN A 446 6.56 -14.39 4.71
N VAL A 447 5.43 -13.83 4.27
CA VAL A 447 4.41 -13.30 5.18
C VAL A 447 3.79 -14.44 6.01
N GLY A 448 3.98 -15.71 5.60
CA GLY A 448 3.48 -16.90 6.31
C GLY A 448 4.47 -17.66 7.21
N GLN A 449 5.80 -17.62 6.99
CA GLN A 449 6.72 -18.45 7.80
C GLN A 449 7.19 -17.78 9.10
N SER A 450 7.23 -16.45 9.19
CA SER A 450 7.55 -15.79 10.47
C SER A 450 6.44 -15.94 11.52
N VAL A 451 5.26 -16.43 11.14
CA VAL A 451 4.19 -16.78 12.10
C VAL A 451 4.51 -18.08 12.84
N GLN A 452 5.25 -19.02 12.24
CA GLN A 452 5.55 -20.31 12.87
C GLN A 452 6.70 -20.26 13.89
N SER A 453 7.59 -19.27 13.83
CA SER A 453 8.72 -19.16 14.77
C SER A 453 8.53 -18.11 15.87
N GLY A 454 7.30 -17.62 16.08
CA GLY A 454 7.02 -16.50 16.98
C GLY A 454 5.91 -16.72 18.02
N LEU A 455 5.31 -17.92 18.10
CA LEU A 455 4.35 -18.25 19.18
C LEU A 455 5.03 -18.56 20.53
N GLN A 456 6.31 -18.19 20.68
CA GLN A 456 6.91 -17.88 21.98
C GLN A 456 6.85 -16.34 22.14
N ASP A 457 5.71 -15.85 22.64
CA ASP A 457 5.30 -14.44 22.72
C ASP A 457 6.45 -13.46 23.06
N PRO A 458 6.89 -12.60 22.12
CA PRO A 458 7.23 -11.24 22.49
C PRO A 458 5.91 -10.48 22.66
N THR A 459 5.46 -10.28 23.91
CA THR A 459 4.30 -9.41 24.18
C THR A 459 4.66 -7.98 23.75
N TYR A 460 4.15 -7.54 22.60
CA TYR A 460 4.29 -6.15 22.16
C TYR A 460 3.46 -5.26 23.08
N LEU A 461 4.09 -4.27 23.72
CA LEU A 461 3.37 -3.34 24.62
C LEU A 461 2.80 -2.14 23.87
N GLY A 462 3.35 -1.84 22.69
CA GLY A 462 2.95 -0.67 21.90
C GLY A 462 3.75 -0.56 20.61
N ALA A 463 3.90 0.67 20.13
CA ALA A 463 4.66 0.98 18.93
C ALA A 463 5.52 2.24 19.15
N TYR A 464 6.69 2.28 18.52
CA TYR A 464 7.53 3.47 18.45
C TYR A 464 7.25 4.22 17.15
N ILE A 465 7.20 5.55 17.21
CA ILE A 465 7.30 6.40 16.02
C ILE A 465 8.78 6.60 15.73
N VAL A 466 9.24 6.15 14.56
CA VAL A 466 10.67 6.23 14.17
C VAL A 466 10.97 7.44 13.30
N SER A 467 9.98 7.96 12.59
CA SER A 467 10.08 9.16 11.77
C SER A 467 8.72 9.80 11.54
N ALA A 468 8.74 11.08 11.18
CA ALA A 468 7.55 11.84 10.87
C ALA A 468 7.86 12.89 9.80
N ALA A 469 7.03 12.97 8.77
CA ALA A 469 7.06 14.04 7.79
C ALA A 469 5.70 14.69 7.66
N SER A 470 5.70 16.00 7.45
CA SER A 470 4.47 16.75 7.33
C SER A 470 4.61 18.05 6.55
N CYS A 471 3.52 18.42 5.91
CA CYS A 471 3.31 19.71 5.28
C CYS A 471 2.09 20.36 5.95
N TYR A 472 2.28 21.56 6.49
CA TYR A 472 1.26 22.35 7.15
C TYR A 472 1.14 23.73 6.50
N PRO A 473 0.13 24.54 6.84
CA PRO A 473 0.00 25.91 6.42
C PRO A 473 1.17 26.73 6.98
N THR A 474 2.26 26.80 6.22
CA THR A 474 3.44 27.67 6.31
C THR A 474 4.58 27.04 5.51
N ALA A 475 5.55 27.85 5.08
CA ALA A 475 6.82 27.36 4.55
C ALA A 475 7.93 27.61 5.59
N PRO A 476 8.89 26.69 5.77
CA PRO A 476 9.12 25.45 4.99
C PRO A 476 8.30 24.20 5.43
N THR A 477 8.52 23.05 4.80
CA THR A 477 7.93 21.73 5.15
C THR A 477 8.77 21.00 6.19
N GLY A 478 8.19 20.02 6.88
CA GLY A 478 8.88 19.16 7.84
C GLY A 478 8.64 19.50 9.32
N PRO A 479 9.01 18.59 10.24
CA PRO A 479 8.75 18.73 11.67
C PRO A 479 9.43 19.96 12.29
N GLU A 480 10.61 20.35 11.81
CA GLU A 480 11.32 21.54 12.30
C GLU A 480 10.57 22.84 11.95
N SER A 481 9.95 22.91 10.77
CA SER A 481 9.15 24.07 10.38
C SER A 481 7.88 24.18 11.23
N PHE A 482 7.21 23.04 11.46
CA PHE A 482 6.08 22.98 12.38
C PHE A 482 6.47 23.44 13.78
N TRP A 483 7.60 22.95 14.29
CA TRP A 483 8.14 23.36 15.59
C TRP A 483 8.46 24.86 15.63
N SER A 484 9.06 25.40 14.58
CA SER A 484 9.31 26.85 14.44
C SER A 484 8.00 27.64 14.47
N THR A 485 6.95 27.17 13.81
CA THR A 485 5.62 27.81 13.86
C THR A 485 5.05 27.78 15.28
N LEU A 486 5.06 26.62 15.95
CA LEU A 486 4.57 26.47 17.33
C LEU A 486 5.32 27.38 18.33
N THR A 487 6.63 27.51 18.19
CA THR A 487 7.48 28.26 19.13
C THR A 487 7.54 29.76 18.85
N SER A 488 7.27 30.19 17.61
CA SER A 488 7.33 31.61 17.22
C SER A 488 6.05 32.38 17.51
N GLY A 489 4.97 31.71 17.92
CA GLY A 489 3.66 32.34 18.12
C GLY A 489 3.07 32.94 16.84
N ARG A 490 3.56 32.51 15.66
CA ARG A 490 3.09 33.02 14.37
C ARG A 490 1.70 32.50 14.07
N ASP A 491 0.81 33.42 13.74
CA ASP A 491 -0.49 33.11 13.19
C ASP A 491 -0.35 32.75 11.71
N VAL A 492 -0.78 31.54 11.36
CA VAL A 492 -0.67 30.98 10.00
C VAL A 492 -1.96 31.09 9.20
N GLN A 493 -3.01 31.68 9.78
CA GLN A 493 -4.28 31.91 9.11
C GLN A 493 -4.14 33.03 8.08
N SER A 494 -4.77 32.84 6.92
CA SER A 494 -4.78 33.83 5.84
C SER A 494 -6.15 33.88 5.17
N LEU A 495 -6.40 34.96 4.40
CA LEU A 495 -7.58 35.01 3.54
C LEU A 495 -7.51 33.86 2.52
N VAL A 496 -8.67 33.30 2.14
CA VAL A 496 -8.73 32.31 1.06
C VAL A 496 -7.95 32.80 -0.17
N PRO A 497 -6.93 32.05 -0.64
CA PRO A 497 -6.20 32.40 -1.85
C PRO A 497 -7.08 32.34 -3.09
N TYR A 498 -6.87 33.25 -4.04
CA TYR A 498 -7.58 33.22 -5.33
C TYR A 498 -7.30 31.96 -6.15
N SER A 499 -6.17 31.28 -5.91
CA SER A 499 -5.86 29.98 -6.49
C SER A 499 -6.76 28.84 -6.00
N ARG A 500 -7.61 29.08 -4.97
CA ARG A 500 -8.63 28.15 -4.49
C ARG A 500 -9.99 28.53 -5.07
N TRP A 501 -10.53 29.68 -4.68
CA TRP A 501 -11.76 30.23 -5.22
C TRP A 501 -11.85 31.74 -4.99
N ASP A 502 -12.74 32.40 -5.74
CA ASP A 502 -13.08 33.81 -5.52
C ASP A 502 -13.98 33.94 -4.29
N MET A 503 -13.37 34.33 -3.16
CA MET A 503 -14.07 34.50 -1.89
C MET A 503 -15.16 35.57 -1.96
N ASP A 504 -14.98 36.64 -2.74
CA ASP A 504 -15.93 37.74 -2.80
C ASP A 504 -17.21 37.35 -3.58
N ALA A 505 -17.10 36.40 -4.49
CA ALA A 505 -18.25 35.85 -5.23
C ALA A 505 -19.19 34.99 -4.35
N VAL A 506 -18.67 34.38 -3.29
CA VAL A 506 -19.40 33.42 -2.43
C VAL A 506 -19.61 33.91 -1.00
N TYR A 507 -19.07 35.09 -0.66
CA TYR A 507 -19.17 35.64 0.69
C TYR A 507 -20.58 36.13 1.03
N ALA A 508 -21.10 35.74 2.19
CA ALA A 508 -22.23 36.39 2.82
C ALA A 508 -22.08 36.34 4.35
N PRO A 509 -22.19 37.48 5.06
CA PRO A 509 -22.04 37.51 6.52
C PRO A 509 -23.21 36.82 7.25
N ASP A 510 -24.38 36.75 6.62
CA ASP A 510 -25.58 36.07 7.13
C ASP A 510 -26.01 35.00 6.12
N PRO A 511 -25.55 33.74 6.28
CA PRO A 511 -25.90 32.66 5.38
C PRO A 511 -27.39 32.31 5.56
N GLY A 512 -28.23 32.79 4.63
CA GLY A 512 -29.64 32.40 4.59
C GLY A 512 -29.85 30.94 4.18
N PRO A 513 -30.96 30.30 4.60
CA PRO A 513 -31.25 28.91 4.27
C PRO A 513 -31.36 28.71 2.75
N GLY A 514 -30.70 27.68 2.23
CA GLY A 514 -30.74 27.29 0.82
C GLY A 514 -29.76 28.04 -0.10
N ARG A 515 -28.92 28.93 0.43
CA ARG A 515 -27.87 29.62 -0.33
C ARG A 515 -26.48 29.14 0.12
N MET A 516 -25.73 28.52 -0.79
CA MET A 516 -24.33 28.10 -0.55
C MET A 516 -23.42 29.34 -0.49
N THR A 517 -23.37 29.97 0.68
CA THR A 517 -22.57 31.17 0.96
C THR A 517 -21.66 30.93 2.16
N ILE A 518 -20.55 31.65 2.19
CA ILE A 518 -19.50 31.49 3.19
C ILE A 518 -19.38 32.79 3.99
N TYR A 519 -19.46 32.72 5.32
CA TYR A 519 -19.19 33.88 6.19
C TYR A 519 -17.75 33.90 6.73
N ALA A 520 -17.07 32.75 6.78
CA ALA A 520 -15.69 32.63 7.27
C ALA A 520 -14.70 32.81 6.11
N ARG A 521 -13.97 33.94 6.11
CA ARG A 521 -13.05 34.30 5.00
C ARG A 521 -11.61 33.80 5.17
N PHE A 522 -11.30 33.23 6.33
CA PHE A 522 -9.93 32.86 6.70
C PHE A 522 -9.77 31.35 6.86
N GLY A 523 -8.57 30.87 6.55
CA GLY A 523 -8.17 29.48 6.72
C GLY A 523 -6.64 29.31 6.64
N GLY A 524 -6.18 28.14 7.08
CA GLY A 524 -4.79 27.72 6.95
C GLY A 524 -4.60 27.01 5.62
N PHE A 525 -3.85 27.61 4.69
CA PHE A 525 -3.60 27.04 3.37
C PHE A 525 -2.13 26.63 3.18
N CYS A 526 -1.93 25.41 2.70
CA CYS A 526 -0.64 24.96 2.22
C CYS A 526 -0.31 25.66 0.89
N ARG A 527 0.93 26.12 0.76
CA ARG A 527 1.43 26.64 -0.51
C ARG A 527 1.60 25.51 -1.50
N ASP A 528 1.44 25.84 -2.78
CA ASP A 528 1.85 24.95 -3.88
C ASP A 528 1.18 23.56 -3.82
N VAL A 529 -0.08 23.52 -3.37
CA VAL A 529 -0.86 22.27 -3.21
C VAL A 529 -0.99 21.48 -4.52
N ASP A 530 -0.87 22.19 -5.65
CA ASP A 530 -0.96 21.68 -7.01
C ASP A 530 0.36 21.14 -7.54
N LEU A 531 1.50 21.38 -6.88
CA LEU A 531 2.80 20.88 -7.29
C LEU A 531 3.00 19.42 -6.84
N PHE A 532 3.73 18.65 -7.67
CA PHE A 532 4.05 17.26 -7.40
C PHE A 532 5.20 16.77 -8.29
N ASP A 533 6.13 16.02 -7.71
CA ASP A 533 7.18 15.36 -8.49
C ASP A 533 6.69 14.03 -9.10
N ALA A 534 6.02 14.13 -10.25
CA ALA A 534 5.52 12.95 -10.97
C ALA A 534 6.66 12.01 -11.40
N GLY A 535 7.86 12.53 -11.67
CA GLY A 535 9.02 11.73 -12.08
C GLY A 535 9.51 10.83 -10.94
N LEU A 536 9.62 11.37 -9.73
CA LEU A 536 10.01 10.64 -8.52
C LEU A 536 9.11 9.42 -8.30
N PHE A 537 7.81 9.57 -8.52
CA PHE A 537 6.82 8.50 -8.33
C PHE A 537 6.49 7.70 -9.59
N ARG A 538 7.25 7.89 -10.67
CA ARG A 538 7.08 7.21 -11.97
C ARG A 538 5.65 7.31 -12.52
N MET A 539 5.06 8.48 -12.35
CA MET A 539 3.71 8.79 -12.80
C MET A 539 3.77 9.58 -14.10
N ALA A 540 2.98 9.18 -15.11
CA ALA A 540 2.89 9.94 -16.34
C ALA A 540 2.33 11.35 -16.04
N PRO A 541 2.81 12.43 -16.66
CA PRO A 541 2.31 13.78 -16.40
C PRO A 541 0.79 13.92 -16.60
N THR A 542 0.24 13.21 -17.59
CA THR A 542 -1.20 13.17 -17.86
C THR A 542 -2.00 12.46 -16.77
N GLU A 543 -1.41 11.48 -16.09
CA GLU A 543 -1.99 10.84 -14.92
C GLU A 543 -1.89 11.76 -13.70
N ALA A 544 -0.72 12.36 -13.45
CA ALA A 544 -0.47 13.20 -12.28
C ALA A 544 -1.43 14.38 -12.16
N VAL A 545 -1.82 15.00 -13.28
CA VAL A 545 -2.83 16.07 -13.32
C VAL A 545 -4.22 15.56 -12.90
N ALA A 546 -4.52 14.27 -13.08
CA ALA A 546 -5.81 13.69 -12.71
C ALA A 546 -5.85 13.17 -11.26
N VAL A 547 -4.72 13.17 -10.54
CA VAL A 547 -4.60 12.67 -9.18
C VAL A 547 -4.88 13.78 -8.17
N ASP A 548 -5.71 13.49 -7.18
CA ASP A 548 -6.02 14.39 -6.07
C ASP A 548 -4.72 14.90 -5.40
N PRO A 549 -4.55 16.24 -5.24
CA PRO A 549 -3.46 16.84 -4.47
C PRO A 549 -3.16 16.14 -3.13
N GLN A 550 -4.20 15.64 -2.45
CA GLN A 550 -4.07 14.91 -1.20
C GLN A 550 -3.26 13.63 -1.35
N GLN A 551 -3.43 12.90 -2.45
CA GLN A 551 -2.63 11.71 -2.75
C GLN A 551 -1.20 12.08 -3.08
N ARG A 552 -1.02 13.13 -3.91
CA ARG A 552 0.29 13.61 -4.35
C ARG A 552 1.17 14.05 -3.18
N LEU A 553 0.67 14.95 -2.35
CA LEU A 553 1.42 15.48 -1.21
C LEU A 553 1.64 14.42 -0.14
N LEU A 554 0.69 13.50 0.07
CA LEU A 554 0.89 12.39 1.00
C LEU A 554 1.96 11.42 0.51
N MET A 555 2.07 11.16 -0.80
CA MET A 555 3.17 10.36 -1.37
C MET A 555 4.53 11.02 -1.08
N GLU A 556 4.64 12.34 -1.22
CA GLU A 556 5.85 13.08 -0.85
C GLU A 556 6.16 12.99 0.64
N GLN A 557 5.15 13.17 1.52
CA GLN A 557 5.36 13.04 2.96
C GLN A 557 5.75 11.61 3.35
N ALA A 558 5.13 10.60 2.75
CA ALA A 558 5.49 9.20 2.97
C ALA A 558 6.92 8.91 2.52
N TYR A 559 7.35 9.46 1.38
CA TYR A 559 8.73 9.33 0.91
C TYR A 559 9.74 9.94 1.89
N LEU A 560 9.47 11.15 2.40
CA LEU A 560 10.34 11.82 3.37
C LEU A 560 10.41 11.03 4.69
N ALA A 561 9.25 10.63 5.23
CA ALA A 561 9.19 9.85 6.47
C ALA A 561 9.92 8.50 6.31
N GLN A 562 9.73 7.82 5.18
CA GLN A 562 10.41 6.57 4.88
C GLN A 562 11.92 6.76 4.71
N SER A 563 12.35 7.82 4.04
CA SER A 563 13.77 8.11 3.83
C SER A 563 14.49 8.32 5.16
N GLU A 564 13.86 9.04 6.10
CA GLU A 564 14.37 9.20 7.47
C GLU A 564 14.36 7.87 8.24
N ALA A 565 13.26 7.11 8.18
CA ALA A 565 13.16 5.81 8.84
C ALA A 565 14.21 4.80 8.35
N SER A 566 14.67 4.93 7.10
CA SER A 566 15.64 4.01 6.50
C SER A 566 16.99 4.03 7.20
N ALA A 567 17.34 5.12 7.90
CA ALA A 567 18.53 5.19 8.73
C ALA A 567 18.48 4.22 9.92
N VAL A 568 17.28 3.89 10.40
CA VAL A 568 17.04 3.03 11.57
C VAL A 568 16.61 1.62 11.16
N LEU A 569 15.74 1.51 10.16
CA LEU A 569 15.11 0.25 9.75
C LEU A 569 15.84 -0.47 8.61
N GLY A 570 16.81 0.21 7.98
CA GLY A 570 17.29 -0.19 6.66
C GLY A 570 16.23 0.04 5.58
N HIS A 571 16.40 -0.60 4.42
CA HIS A 571 15.47 -0.43 3.31
C HIS A 571 14.12 -1.12 3.60
N THR A 572 13.01 -0.37 3.58
CA THR A 572 11.66 -0.94 3.77
C THR A 572 10.87 -1.07 2.47
N MET A 573 11.43 -0.71 1.31
CA MET A 573 10.71 -0.94 0.05
C MET A 573 10.51 -2.43 -0.15
N GLY A 574 9.35 -2.82 -0.69
CA GLY A 574 9.02 -4.24 -0.85
C GLY A 574 8.70 -4.97 0.46
N SER A 575 8.77 -4.31 1.62
CA SER A 575 8.59 -4.97 2.91
C SER A 575 7.12 -5.11 3.33
N ALA A 576 6.88 -5.89 4.38
CA ALA A 576 5.56 -6.06 5.00
C ALA A 576 5.19 -4.83 5.87
N THR A 577 5.19 -3.65 5.26
CA THR A 577 4.76 -2.39 5.89
C THR A 577 3.27 -2.17 5.65
N GLY A 578 2.50 -1.88 6.70
CA GLY A 578 1.10 -1.49 6.57
C GLY A 578 0.94 0.01 6.27
N VAL A 579 -0.17 0.40 5.65
CA VAL A 579 -0.51 1.79 5.30
C VAL A 579 -1.90 2.12 5.84
N TYR A 580 -1.99 3.11 6.71
CA TYR A 580 -3.23 3.51 7.37
C TYR A 580 -3.36 5.02 7.27
N VAL A 581 -4.39 5.51 6.57
CA VAL A 581 -4.51 6.95 6.30
C VAL A 581 -5.92 7.45 6.59
N GLY A 582 -5.99 8.50 7.41
CA GLY A 582 -7.19 9.30 7.58
C GLY A 582 -7.33 10.33 6.47
N CYS A 583 -8.46 10.34 5.78
CA CYS A 583 -8.77 11.35 4.76
C CYS A 583 -10.24 11.70 4.84
N MET A 584 -10.53 12.99 4.99
CA MET A 584 -11.87 13.54 4.95
C MET A 584 -11.96 14.44 3.72
N TYR A 585 -13.07 14.34 2.98
CA TYR A 585 -13.34 15.01 1.71
C TYR A 585 -12.50 14.53 0.50
N HIS A 586 -13.16 14.47 -0.66
CA HIS A 586 -12.62 13.99 -1.93
C HIS A 586 -13.09 14.93 -3.06
N GLU A 587 -12.57 16.15 -3.06
CA GLU A 587 -13.15 17.28 -3.81
C GLU A 587 -12.59 17.41 -5.24
N TYR A 588 -11.43 16.80 -5.52
CA TYR A 588 -10.68 17.13 -6.73
C TYR A 588 -11.37 16.66 -8.02
N ILE A 589 -12.16 15.58 -7.97
CA ILE A 589 -13.01 15.17 -9.09
C ILE A 589 -14.08 16.22 -9.42
N ASP A 590 -14.67 16.84 -8.39
CA ASP A 590 -15.68 17.87 -8.54
C ASP A 590 -15.05 19.18 -9.03
N VAL A 591 -13.83 19.52 -8.59
CA VAL A 591 -13.05 20.64 -9.15
C VAL A 591 -12.84 20.46 -10.66
N MET A 592 -12.46 19.25 -11.10
CA MET A 592 -12.29 18.97 -12.53
C MET A 592 -13.59 19.15 -13.30
N VAL A 593 -14.71 18.62 -12.79
CA VAL A 593 -16.03 18.76 -13.43
C VAL A 593 -16.46 20.23 -13.48
N GLN A 594 -16.29 20.99 -12.40
CA GLN A 594 -16.64 22.42 -12.34
C GLN A 594 -15.78 23.29 -13.26
N SER A 595 -14.53 22.89 -13.54
CA SER A 595 -13.66 23.59 -14.49
C SER A 595 -14.11 23.48 -15.95
N GLY A 596 -15.13 22.65 -16.24
CA GLY A 596 -15.59 22.34 -17.60
C GLY A 596 -14.69 21.34 -18.34
N ALA A 597 -13.64 20.85 -17.70
CA ALA A 597 -12.81 19.77 -18.22
C ALA A 597 -13.56 18.44 -18.14
N GLN A 598 -13.42 17.60 -19.17
CA GLN A 598 -13.84 16.20 -19.09
C GLN A 598 -12.76 15.43 -18.31
N PRO A 599 -13.08 14.86 -17.14
CA PRO A 599 -12.09 14.10 -16.38
C PRO A 599 -11.56 12.93 -17.23
N PRO A 600 -10.24 12.77 -17.35
CA PRO A 600 -9.67 11.64 -18.07
C PRO A 600 -9.98 10.33 -17.32
N SER A 601 -9.86 9.18 -17.98
CA SER A 601 -10.12 7.88 -17.35
C SER A 601 -9.31 7.63 -16.06
N GLN A 602 -8.11 8.22 -15.97
CA GLN A 602 -7.19 8.17 -14.85
C GLN A 602 -7.76 8.86 -13.60
N ALA A 603 -8.67 9.82 -13.77
CA ALA A 603 -9.31 10.51 -12.65
C ALA A 603 -10.09 9.54 -11.75
N PHE A 604 -10.61 8.43 -12.30
CA PHE A 604 -11.29 7.39 -11.52
C PHE A 604 -10.38 6.78 -10.44
N ILE A 605 -9.14 6.43 -10.80
CA ILE A 605 -8.12 5.91 -9.87
C ILE A 605 -7.29 7.01 -9.20
N GLY A 606 -7.57 8.27 -9.54
CA GLY A 606 -6.87 9.45 -9.01
C GLY A 606 -7.58 10.12 -7.83
N ASN A 607 -8.86 9.82 -7.58
CA ASN A 607 -9.72 10.65 -6.70
C ASN A 607 -10.51 9.86 -5.62
N GLY A 608 -10.20 8.58 -5.39
CA GLY A 608 -10.90 7.76 -4.39
C GLY A 608 -10.05 7.42 -3.16
N PRO A 609 -10.66 7.31 -1.96
CA PRO A 609 -9.94 6.97 -0.72
C PRO A 609 -9.13 5.66 -0.78
N PRO A 610 -9.59 4.58 -1.44
CA PRO A 610 -8.77 3.37 -1.57
C PRO A 610 -7.47 3.61 -2.37
N TYR A 611 -7.50 4.50 -3.35
CA TYR A 611 -6.33 4.77 -4.21
C TYR A 611 -5.29 5.64 -3.50
N LEU A 612 -5.69 6.47 -2.54
CA LEU A 612 -4.79 7.23 -1.67
C LEU A 612 -3.79 6.30 -0.96
N VAL A 613 -4.30 5.26 -0.31
CA VAL A 613 -3.46 4.28 0.40
C VAL A 613 -2.82 3.27 -0.56
N GLY A 614 -3.52 2.90 -1.63
CA GLY A 614 -3.01 1.99 -2.64
C GLY A 614 -1.79 2.49 -3.40
N ARG A 615 -1.76 3.78 -3.72
CA ARG A 615 -0.59 4.38 -4.38
C ARG A 615 0.64 4.41 -3.48
N LEU A 616 0.46 4.53 -2.17
CA LEU A 616 1.57 4.39 -1.22
C LEU A 616 2.10 2.96 -1.24
N SER A 617 1.23 1.96 -1.07
CA SER A 617 1.62 0.55 -1.14
C SER A 617 2.25 0.18 -2.48
N TYR A 618 1.69 0.62 -3.61
CA TYR A 618 2.20 0.38 -4.95
C TYR A 618 3.52 1.10 -5.23
N GLY A 619 3.63 2.37 -4.83
CA GLY A 619 4.82 3.20 -5.05
C GLY A 619 6.03 2.71 -4.27
N PHE A 620 5.81 2.28 -3.01
CA PHE A 620 6.88 1.79 -2.14
C PHE A 620 7.02 0.25 -2.12
N GLY A 621 6.14 -0.46 -2.82
CA GLY A 621 6.10 -1.92 -2.84
C GLY A 621 5.69 -2.55 -1.51
N TRP A 622 5.00 -1.82 -0.63
CA TRP A 622 4.63 -2.31 0.70
C TRP A 622 3.45 -3.29 0.64
N THR A 623 3.59 -4.41 1.36
CA THR A 623 2.67 -5.56 1.28
C THR A 623 1.83 -5.80 2.54
N GLY A 624 1.92 -4.95 3.56
CA GLY A 624 1.08 -5.04 4.77
C GLY A 624 -0.36 -4.57 4.54
N PRO A 625 -1.21 -4.53 5.59
CA PRO A 625 -2.58 -4.04 5.48
C PRO A 625 -2.64 -2.61 4.96
N CYS A 626 -3.64 -2.28 4.15
CA CYS A 626 -3.74 -0.98 3.50
C CYS A 626 -5.17 -0.45 3.57
N ILE A 627 -5.36 0.59 4.39
CA ILE A 627 -6.68 1.00 4.90
C ILE A 627 -6.79 2.53 4.88
N SER A 628 -7.79 3.04 4.17
CA SER A 628 -8.27 4.42 4.31
C SER A 628 -9.42 4.49 5.32
N THR A 629 -9.42 5.48 6.21
CA THR A 629 -10.50 5.70 7.18
C THR A 629 -11.05 7.12 7.11
N ASP A 630 -12.37 7.24 7.26
CA ASP A 630 -13.07 8.51 7.44
C ASP A 630 -13.93 8.44 8.71
N THR A 631 -13.44 9.10 9.76
CA THR A 631 -14.16 9.36 11.01
C THR A 631 -14.18 10.88 11.27
N ALA A 632 -14.30 11.65 10.19
CA ALA A 632 -14.17 13.10 10.17
C ALA A 632 -12.86 13.59 10.82
N CYS A 633 -12.93 14.52 11.78
CA CYS A 633 -11.76 15.14 12.42
C CYS A 633 -10.86 14.15 13.19
N SER A 634 -11.33 12.94 13.49
CA SER A 634 -10.56 11.92 14.22
C SER A 634 -9.79 10.93 13.33
N SER A 635 -9.92 11.05 12.01
CA SER A 635 -9.50 10.03 11.03
C SER A 635 -8.03 9.63 11.14
N SER A 636 -7.11 10.58 11.31
CA SER A 636 -5.66 10.28 11.38
C SER A 636 -5.27 9.53 12.66
N LEU A 637 -5.96 9.79 13.78
CA LEU A 637 -5.71 9.10 15.03
C LEU A 637 -6.37 7.72 15.06
N VAL A 638 -7.52 7.56 14.40
CA VAL A 638 -8.10 6.23 14.12
C VAL A 638 -7.19 5.41 13.21
N ALA A 639 -6.61 6.02 12.17
CA ALA A 639 -5.60 5.37 11.34
C ALA A 639 -4.37 4.94 12.15
N THR A 640 -3.90 5.78 13.07
CA THR A 640 -2.79 5.45 14.01
C THR A 640 -3.16 4.30 14.94
N HIS A 641 -4.39 4.27 15.45
CA HIS A 641 -4.91 3.16 16.24
C HIS A 641 -4.89 1.84 15.45
N LEU A 642 -5.39 1.84 14.21
CA LEU A 642 -5.39 0.67 13.35
C LEU A 642 -3.97 0.21 12.99
N ALA A 643 -3.05 1.14 12.73
CA ALA A 643 -1.64 0.85 12.50
C ALA A 643 -1.01 0.14 13.68
N GLN A 644 -1.26 0.65 14.90
CA GLN A 644 -0.78 0.02 16.13
C GLN A 644 -1.34 -1.39 16.30
N LYS A 645 -2.64 -1.62 16.00
CA LYS A 645 -3.23 -2.96 16.02
C LYS A 645 -2.62 -3.90 14.98
N GLY A 646 -2.39 -3.44 13.75
CA GLY A 646 -1.74 -4.24 12.72
C GLY A 646 -0.32 -4.67 13.12
N LEU A 647 0.45 -3.78 13.76
CA LEU A 647 1.76 -4.09 14.31
C LEU A 647 1.68 -5.11 15.46
N MET A 648 0.77 -4.92 16.40
CA MET A 648 0.61 -5.83 17.55
C MET A 648 0.12 -7.21 17.14
N ASN A 649 -0.72 -7.30 16.11
CA ASN A 649 -1.22 -8.56 15.57
C ASN A 649 -0.19 -9.29 14.68
N GLY A 650 0.96 -8.68 14.40
CA GLY A 650 1.97 -9.23 13.49
C GLY A 650 1.56 -9.21 12.02
N GLU A 651 0.53 -8.45 11.65
CA GLU A 651 0.09 -8.27 10.26
C GLU A 651 1.07 -7.39 9.46
N ALA A 652 1.85 -6.56 10.17
CA ALA A 652 2.89 -5.73 9.58
C ALA A 652 4.14 -5.67 10.47
N LYS A 653 5.32 -5.48 9.85
CA LYS A 653 6.61 -5.31 10.54
C LYS A 653 6.93 -3.84 10.81
N ALA A 654 6.37 -2.95 10.00
CA ALA A 654 6.35 -1.51 10.17
C ALA A 654 4.99 -1.00 9.68
N ALA A 655 4.61 0.21 10.03
CA ALA A 655 3.36 0.79 9.55
C ALA A 655 3.52 2.28 9.29
N LEU A 656 3.03 2.75 8.15
CA LEU A 656 2.76 4.15 7.91
C LEU A 656 1.37 4.47 8.46
N ALA A 657 1.30 5.42 9.40
CA ALA A 657 0.06 6.07 9.79
C ALA A 657 0.06 7.51 9.28
N GLY A 658 -1.05 8.01 8.74
CA GLY A 658 -1.10 9.33 8.15
C GLY A 658 -2.46 10.01 8.19
N GLY A 659 -2.46 11.29 7.85
CA GLY A 659 -3.63 12.14 7.76
C GLY A 659 -3.47 13.17 6.66
N THR A 660 -4.53 13.40 5.88
CA THR A 660 -4.56 14.43 4.84
C THR A 660 -5.87 15.21 4.89
N ASN A 661 -5.78 16.51 4.64
CA ASN A 661 -6.90 17.40 4.40
C ASN A 661 -6.46 18.53 3.46
N ALA A 662 -7.16 18.68 2.33
CA ALA A 662 -7.03 19.83 1.42
C ALA A 662 -8.38 20.55 1.28
N MET A 663 -8.35 21.87 1.09
CA MET A 663 -9.55 22.68 0.87
C MET A 663 -9.56 23.20 -0.56
N LEU A 664 -10.25 22.49 -1.45
CA LEU A 664 -10.25 22.74 -2.89
C LEU A 664 -11.54 23.39 -3.37
N LEU A 665 -12.68 23.12 -2.71
CA LEU A 665 -13.99 23.66 -3.10
C LEU A 665 -14.61 24.61 -2.05
N ALA A 666 -15.17 25.71 -2.56
CA ALA A 666 -15.97 26.65 -1.80
C ALA A 666 -17.21 26.00 -1.19
N ASP A 667 -17.87 25.11 -1.94
CA ASP A 667 -19.13 24.46 -1.56
C ASP A 667 -19.02 23.67 -0.26
N THR A 668 -17.89 23.00 -0.02
CA THR A 668 -17.63 22.31 1.24
C THR A 668 -17.57 23.29 2.41
N THR A 669 -16.87 24.42 2.25
CA THR A 669 -16.84 25.48 3.27
C THR A 669 -18.23 26.05 3.50
N ALA A 670 -18.99 26.32 2.44
CA ALA A 670 -20.35 26.85 2.51
C ALA A 670 -21.28 25.90 3.26
N GLY A 671 -21.17 24.59 3.02
CA GLY A 671 -21.91 23.56 3.74
C GLY A 671 -21.62 23.56 5.24
N ILE A 672 -20.36 23.72 5.64
CA ILE A 672 -19.99 23.84 7.06
C ILE A 672 -20.49 25.16 7.66
N CYS A 673 -20.48 26.26 6.90
CA CYS A 673 -21.08 27.53 7.32
C CYS A 673 -22.58 27.38 7.63
N GLN A 674 -23.32 26.50 6.93
CA GLN A 674 -24.73 26.24 7.26
C GLN A 674 -24.91 25.61 8.66
N LEU A 675 -23.87 24.95 9.19
CA LEU A 675 -23.86 24.39 10.54
C LEU A 675 -23.50 25.45 11.61
N GLN A 676 -23.17 26.68 11.21
CA GLN A 676 -22.63 27.74 12.07
C GLN A 676 -21.42 27.28 12.92
N ALA A 677 -20.61 26.36 12.39
CA ALA A 677 -19.50 25.74 13.11
C ALA A 677 -18.17 26.50 12.98
N LEU A 678 -18.05 27.37 11.98
CA LEU A 678 -16.81 28.10 11.72
C LEU A 678 -16.76 29.43 12.47
N SER A 679 -15.55 29.83 12.85
CA SER A 679 -15.28 31.19 13.32
C SER A 679 -15.27 32.18 12.14
N PRO A 680 -15.99 33.32 12.21
CA PRO A 680 -15.87 34.39 11.21
C PRO A 680 -14.44 34.95 11.05
N VAL A 681 -13.64 34.90 12.11
CA VAL A 681 -12.21 35.28 12.08
C VAL A 681 -11.29 34.13 11.66
N GLY A 682 -11.85 32.93 11.41
CA GLY A 682 -11.18 31.71 10.95
C GLY A 682 -10.08 31.20 11.87
N ARG A 683 -10.19 31.46 13.17
CA ARG A 683 -9.22 30.99 14.18
C ARG A 683 -9.93 30.11 15.19
N CYS A 684 -9.24 29.07 15.65
CA CYS A 684 -9.67 28.34 16.84
C CYS A 684 -9.21 29.14 18.07
N GLN A 685 -10.11 29.86 18.71
CA GLN A 685 -9.82 30.63 19.92
C GLN A 685 -10.00 29.73 21.16
N SER A 686 -9.21 28.66 21.23
CA SER A 686 -9.39 27.58 22.21
C SER A 686 -9.29 28.10 23.64
N PHE A 687 -10.32 27.81 24.44
CA PHE A 687 -10.50 28.25 25.82
C PHE A 687 -10.65 29.77 26.02
N ASP A 688 -10.74 30.55 24.95
CA ASP A 688 -10.97 31.99 25.03
C ASP A 688 -12.47 32.28 25.28
N ALA A 689 -12.77 33.39 25.97
CA ALA A 689 -14.15 33.84 26.17
C ALA A 689 -14.82 34.28 24.85
N ALA A 690 -14.02 34.65 23.85
CA ALA A 690 -14.46 35.05 22.51
C ALA A 690 -14.65 33.86 21.54
N ALA A 691 -14.38 32.62 21.97
CA ALA A 691 -14.58 31.41 21.19
C ALA A 691 -15.92 31.42 20.43
N ASP A 692 -15.86 31.38 19.10
CA ASP A 692 -17.01 31.55 18.19
C ASP A 692 -17.05 30.49 17.07
N GLY A 693 -16.24 29.44 17.18
CA GLY A 693 -16.13 28.37 16.20
C GLY A 693 -14.68 28.02 15.88
N TYR A 694 -14.49 27.08 14.95
CA TYR A 694 -13.16 26.66 14.53
C TYR A 694 -12.74 27.31 13.21
N GLY A 695 -11.42 27.44 12.99
CA GLY A 695 -10.82 27.80 11.70
C GLY A 695 -10.45 26.56 10.90
N ARG A 696 -10.80 26.52 9.60
CA ARG A 696 -10.38 25.39 8.75
C ARG A 696 -8.90 25.49 8.39
N GLY A 697 -8.24 24.36 8.18
CA GLY A 697 -6.84 24.30 7.80
C GLY A 697 -6.50 23.07 6.96
N GLU A 698 -5.57 23.21 6.02
CA GLU A 698 -4.98 22.14 5.24
C GLU A 698 -3.85 21.46 6.03
N GLY A 699 -3.52 20.22 5.70
CA GLY A 699 -2.39 19.53 6.33
C GLY A 699 -2.21 18.10 5.83
N PHE A 700 -0.96 17.68 5.70
CA PHE A 700 -0.56 16.37 5.21
C PHE A 700 0.51 15.83 6.16
N ALA A 701 0.31 14.65 6.72
CA ALA A 701 1.25 14.06 7.66
C ALA A 701 1.35 12.55 7.46
N ALA A 702 2.58 12.04 7.58
CA ALA A 702 2.90 10.63 7.57
C ALA A 702 3.91 10.33 8.69
N ILE A 703 3.65 9.30 9.48
CA ILE A 703 4.55 8.79 10.50
C ILE A 703 4.85 7.31 10.23
N ILE A 704 6.10 6.90 10.44
CA ILE A 704 6.49 5.49 10.38
C ILE A 704 6.55 4.94 11.80
N MET A 705 5.91 3.80 12.00
CA MET A 705 5.77 3.12 13.28
C MET A 705 6.37 1.71 13.22
N VAL A 706 6.98 1.26 14.32
CA VAL A 706 7.45 -0.12 14.49
C VAL A 706 7.02 -0.71 15.83
N PRO A 707 6.93 -2.03 15.98
CA PRO A 707 6.51 -2.64 17.24
C PRO A 707 7.50 -2.37 18.36
N ALA A 708 7.01 -2.09 19.57
CA ALA A 708 7.82 -1.96 20.77
C ALA A 708 7.94 -3.33 21.47
N LEU A 709 9.11 -3.96 21.37
CA LEU A 709 9.42 -5.22 22.04
C LEU A 709 9.70 -4.99 23.53
N ILE A 710 9.01 -5.73 24.40
CA ILE A 710 9.37 -5.81 25.82
C ILE A 710 10.11 -7.12 26.09
N ARG A 711 11.30 -7.03 26.69
CA ARG A 711 11.83 -8.12 27.52
C ARG A 711 10.93 -8.23 28.74
N ALA A 712 10.42 -9.43 29.03
CA ALA A 712 9.43 -9.80 30.06
C ALA A 712 9.63 -9.27 31.51
N ALA A 713 10.59 -8.39 31.77
CA ALA A 713 10.93 -7.84 33.07
C ALA A 713 10.30 -6.45 33.39
N LEU A 714 9.66 -5.77 32.44
CA LEU A 714 8.86 -4.58 32.78
C LEU A 714 7.46 -5.02 33.18
N THR A 715 7.33 -5.45 34.44
CA THR A 715 6.04 -5.38 35.13
C THR A 715 5.55 -3.96 34.99
N MET A 716 4.41 -3.76 34.31
CA MET A 716 3.74 -2.48 34.24
C MET A 716 3.37 -2.04 35.66
N SER A 717 4.29 -1.34 36.32
CA SER A 717 4.00 -0.54 37.49
C SER A 717 2.86 0.40 37.11
N HIS A 718 1.76 0.32 37.83
CA HIS A 718 0.51 1.04 37.58
C HIS A 718 0.75 2.50 37.13
N LEU A 719 0.52 2.78 35.84
CA LEU A 719 0.40 4.15 35.36
C LEU A 719 -0.85 4.76 35.99
N SER A 720 -0.67 5.59 37.01
CA SER A 720 -1.73 6.47 37.55
C SER A 720 -1.86 7.74 36.70
N PRO A 721 -3.01 8.44 36.75
CA PRO A 721 -3.19 9.74 36.08
C PRO A 721 -2.10 10.77 36.42
N GLN A 722 -1.47 10.65 37.59
CA GLN A 722 -0.39 11.53 38.06
C GLN A 722 0.88 11.48 37.18
N HIS A 723 1.04 10.45 36.35
CA HIS A 723 2.18 10.33 35.43
C HIS A 723 1.97 11.10 34.12
N LEU A 724 0.77 11.61 33.84
CA LEU A 724 0.49 12.37 32.63
C LEU A 724 0.85 13.84 32.85
N ALA A 725 1.92 14.29 32.18
CA ALA A 725 2.44 15.66 32.33
C ALA A 725 1.76 16.68 31.41
N LEU A 726 1.18 16.26 30.29
CA LEU A 726 0.62 17.13 29.27
C LEU A 726 -0.55 16.45 28.54
N VAL A 727 -1.61 17.21 28.28
CA VAL A 727 -2.73 16.81 27.43
C VAL A 727 -2.81 17.77 26.25
N SER A 728 -2.60 17.25 25.04
CA SER A 728 -2.94 17.96 23.81
C SER A 728 -4.44 17.76 23.55
N VAL A 729 -5.25 18.76 23.87
CA VAL A 729 -6.71 18.73 23.69
C VAL A 729 -7.12 18.85 22.22
N HIS A 730 -8.39 18.62 21.89
CA HIS A 730 -8.90 18.84 20.55
C HIS A 730 -9.11 20.34 20.28
N GLY A 731 -9.60 21.08 21.29
CA GLY A 731 -9.49 22.55 21.38
C GLY A 731 -10.04 23.29 20.17
N THR A 732 -11.30 23.04 19.81
CA THR A 732 -11.90 23.59 18.59
C THR A 732 -12.24 25.08 18.67
N GLY A 733 -12.14 25.72 19.84
CA GLY A 733 -12.50 27.13 19.97
C GLY A 733 -14.01 27.32 20.03
N THR A 734 -14.72 26.41 20.70
CA THR A 734 -16.18 26.46 20.83
C THR A 734 -16.60 26.65 22.28
N GLN A 735 -17.64 27.46 22.52
CA GLN A 735 -18.11 27.79 23.88
C GLN A 735 -18.62 26.59 24.67
N LEU A 736 -19.05 25.53 23.98
CA LEU A 736 -19.53 24.30 24.63
C LEU A 736 -18.47 23.21 24.68
N GLY A 737 -17.67 23.02 23.62
CA GLY A 737 -16.67 21.95 23.54
C GLY A 737 -15.51 22.19 24.49
N ASP A 738 -14.94 23.40 24.48
CA ASP A 738 -13.72 23.68 25.23
C ASP A 738 -13.90 23.55 26.75
N PRO A 739 -15.01 24.01 27.38
CA PRO A 739 -15.24 23.75 28.80
C PRO A 739 -15.41 22.28 29.16
N ILE A 740 -16.00 21.47 28.26
CA ILE A 740 -16.15 20.01 28.46
C ILE A 740 -14.77 19.34 28.42
N GLU A 741 -13.94 19.69 27.44
CA GLU A 741 -12.57 19.17 27.34
C GLU A 741 -11.72 19.60 28.54
N ARG A 742 -11.86 20.84 29.00
CA ARG A 742 -11.20 21.32 30.22
C ARG A 742 -11.64 20.57 31.49
N ALA A 743 -12.89 20.10 31.52
CA ALA A 743 -13.44 19.36 32.65
C ALA A 743 -12.93 17.92 32.73
N LEU A 744 -12.27 17.40 31.68
CA LEU A 744 -11.51 16.14 31.73
C LEU A 744 -10.31 16.31 32.66
N ARG A 745 -10.57 16.22 33.97
CA ARG A 745 -9.55 16.23 35.02
C ARG A 745 -8.75 14.95 34.91
N VAL A 746 -7.48 15.08 34.55
CA VAL A 746 -6.45 14.08 34.79
C VAL A 746 -5.94 14.23 36.22
#